data_AF-A0A2S6EWD0-F1
#
_entry.id   AF-A0A2S6EWD0-F1
#
_cell.length_a   1.000
_cell.length_b   1.000
_cell.length_c   1.000
_cell.angle_alpha   90.00
_cell.angle_beta   90.00
_cell.angle_gamma   90.00
#
_symmetry.space_group_name_H-M   'P 1'
#
loop_
_entity.id
_entity.type
_entity.pdbx_description
1 polymer ?
#
loop_
_entity_poly.entity_id
_entity_poly.type
_entity_poly.pdbx_seq_one_letter_code
_entity_poly.pdbx_strand_id
1 'polypeptide(L)'
;MVINMVDVIKFKEPERCDYLYVDENNKVHILLPIVGGDEIGLDNTCQTAVELITFFYGSAHGGETKYSAEHQLSEYKRQLEEDIKAINSQKKISPHAYDDLLKEKKERLQQIEKYIELIQVLKKQYDEQNDIKQLRTGGIPQLPSGVKEIIKSSENAFAVRLSPYDNDKFTRFDAPLFNVKRNISKYDTPSRQAPIPIYEGLGYRLRSTLFPEDKTPTPINKKSLRDKVKSTVLSHYKDEDRIDGEKKDEKLNELITNLQNELVKELVKSDPQYSKLSLSKDPRGKEINYDYLVKSLMLVDNDSEIGDWIDTILDATVDSTVWVAQASSPFYDGAKEISSDRDADKISIRVQYLLAEANIYCKTNKLSDANFGEFFDKEPHATEIAKRVKEGFTQGADIEPIIYDYINSNHAELGLKSPLTGKQQQEITDKFTKHYNTIKESPHFDEFFVADPDKKGNIFSHQGRISCHFLDFFTRQTKGKHPLGDLAGHQEALQEETSNRLHHKNEVVAQGYEKLDQFKKEIVKLLAENKPKELLDYLVATSPTGVPNYSMLSKETQNYIAYNRNWPAIQKELEKSTSIPKNQKQDLLRLLSRDNLQHDNLSAITWSKYSSKPLLDVELNKIAEGLELTAKIYNEKRGREWWFKGSRNDARETQCEELQRVSKEINTLLQSKSLTKSQVLEKVLNSIETLDKIDRDISAESNWFQSTLQKEVQLFRDQLKDICQLDKYAFKSTKLDEIISLEMEEQFQKIQDPTVQQIVRDLPSHCHNDEAIEFFKTLNPEEAAKVASYLSLEYREINKSTDKKTLLEQDIPKLFKEVNTLLLSKLKEENAIDEKIHEKLSQLADKIPPEHFTRNNIKKWSATPEKLEESNLNELIKSVQSTSPQAVIEFRKAMGEIRGNHEPPRDNLGQKI
;
A
#
# COMPACT_ATOMS: atom_id res chain seq x y z
N MET A 1 -21.76 26.16 22.31
CA MET A 1 -22.07 25.42 23.55
C MET A 1 -21.08 24.28 23.63
N VAL A 2 -20.27 24.21 24.69
CA VAL A 2 -19.30 23.11 24.89
C VAL A 2 -20.05 22.02 25.65
N ILE A 3 -20.60 21.04 24.92
CA ILE A 3 -20.94 19.75 25.51
C ILE A 3 -19.60 19.07 25.82
N ASN A 4 -19.44 18.62 27.07
CA ASN A 4 -18.20 18.12 27.65
C ASN A 4 -17.44 17.18 26.69
N MET A 5 -16.34 17.66 26.11
CA MET A 5 -15.39 16.83 25.38
C MET A 5 -14.87 15.74 26.32
N VAL A 6 -15.02 14.48 25.93
CA VAL A 6 -14.29 13.38 26.55
C VAL A 6 -12.79 13.67 26.38
N ASP A 7 -12.01 13.59 27.46
CA ASP A 7 -10.55 13.71 27.43
C ASP A 7 -9.96 12.47 26.71
N VAL A 8 -9.80 12.57 25.38
CA VAL A 8 -9.29 11.52 24.50
C VAL A 8 -7.96 11.94 23.89
N ILE A 9 -6.93 11.14 24.09
CA ILE A 9 -5.66 11.20 23.37
C ILE A 9 -5.82 10.46 22.05
N LYS A 10 -5.64 11.18 20.95
CA LYS A 10 -5.63 10.64 19.59
C LYS A 10 -4.18 10.59 19.11
N PHE A 11 -3.56 9.42 19.09
CA PHE A 11 -2.21 9.25 18.57
C PHE A 11 -2.19 9.54 17.07
N LYS A 12 -1.24 10.38 16.65
CA LYS A 12 -1.16 10.98 15.32
C LYS A 12 -0.04 10.41 14.47
N GLU A 13 1.02 9.84 15.08
CA GLU A 13 2.11 9.23 14.32
C GLU A 13 1.58 8.09 13.45
N PRO A 14 1.73 8.17 12.11
CA PRO A 14 1.18 7.17 11.20
C PRO A 14 2.09 5.94 11.07
N GLU A 15 1.48 4.78 10.83
CA GLU A 15 2.20 3.53 10.53
C GLU A 15 2.89 3.54 9.15
N ARG A 16 2.50 4.45 8.27
CA ARG A 16 3.11 4.67 6.96
C ARG A 16 3.34 6.15 6.70
N CYS A 17 4.54 6.48 6.24
CA CYS A 17 4.89 7.80 5.71
C CYS A 17 5.72 7.59 4.43
N ASP A 18 5.52 8.46 3.43
CA ASP A 18 6.26 8.33 2.17
C ASP A 18 7.76 8.48 2.39
N TYR A 19 8.55 7.63 1.71
CA TYR A 19 10.02 7.55 1.79
C TYR A 19 10.60 7.04 3.11
N LEU A 20 9.78 6.84 4.15
CA LEU A 20 10.20 6.52 5.50
C LEU A 20 10.01 5.03 5.80
N TYR A 21 11.12 4.37 6.09
CA TYR A 21 11.17 3.02 6.64
C TYR A 21 11.74 3.06 8.07
N VAL A 22 11.15 2.31 8.98
CA VAL A 22 11.66 2.09 10.34
C VAL A 22 11.97 0.61 10.50
N ASP A 23 13.23 0.29 10.78
CA ASP A 23 13.68 -1.10 11.00
C ASP A 23 13.19 -1.66 12.35
N GLU A 24 13.42 -2.95 12.59
CA GLU A 24 13.04 -3.62 13.83
C GLU A 24 13.71 -3.06 15.10
N ASN A 25 14.82 -2.32 14.93
CA ASN A 25 15.61 -1.70 15.99
C ASN A 25 15.24 -0.22 16.20
N ASN A 26 14.12 0.23 15.63
CA ASN A 26 13.62 1.59 15.71
C ASN A 26 14.55 2.65 15.05
N LYS A 27 15.38 2.23 14.09
CA LYS A 27 16.18 3.14 13.27
C LYS A 27 15.37 3.61 12.07
N VAL A 28 15.45 4.90 11.81
CA VAL A 28 14.78 5.58 10.70
C VAL A 28 15.70 5.57 9.49
N HIS A 29 15.14 5.17 8.37
CA HIS A 29 15.76 5.17 7.05
C HIS A 29 14.91 5.97 6.07
N ILE A 30 15.54 6.95 5.43
CA ILE A 30 14.92 7.70 4.33
C ILE A 30 15.44 7.11 3.02
N LEU A 31 14.50 6.68 2.17
CA LEU A 31 14.75 6.06 0.88
C LEU A 31 14.55 7.12 -0.20
N LEU A 32 15.62 7.45 -0.92
CA LEU A 32 15.59 8.38 -2.05
C LEU A 32 15.18 7.59 -3.30
N PRO A 33 14.01 7.89 -3.90
CA PRO A 33 13.54 7.14 -5.05
C PRO A 33 14.32 7.50 -6.30
N ILE A 34 14.58 6.52 -7.15
CA ILE A 34 15.21 6.69 -8.47
C ILE A 34 14.14 6.65 -9.55
N VAL A 35 13.26 5.63 -9.51
CA VAL A 35 12.13 5.44 -10.43
C VAL A 35 10.97 4.75 -9.71
N GLY A 36 9.74 4.97 -10.18
CA GLY A 36 8.58 4.17 -9.80
C GLY A 36 8.69 2.74 -10.31
N GLY A 37 8.31 1.77 -9.49
CA GLY A 37 8.43 0.33 -9.79
C GLY A 37 8.87 -0.50 -8.58
N ASP A 38 8.72 -1.82 -8.68
CA ASP A 38 9.16 -2.77 -7.65
C ASP A 38 10.48 -3.45 -8.04
N GLU A 39 10.45 -4.27 -9.10
CA GLU A 39 11.64 -4.87 -9.70
C GLU A 39 12.06 -4.18 -10.99
N ILE A 40 11.11 -3.67 -11.77
CA ILE A 40 11.38 -2.94 -13.01
C ILE A 40 10.81 -1.52 -12.93
N GLY A 41 11.63 -0.56 -13.35
CA GLY A 41 11.26 0.84 -13.46
C GLY A 41 10.23 1.06 -14.55
N LEU A 42 9.11 1.70 -14.19
CA LEU A 42 8.06 2.13 -15.11
C LEU A 42 8.40 3.49 -15.76
N ASP A 43 9.13 4.33 -15.01
CA ASP A 43 9.57 5.63 -15.46
C ASP A 43 10.88 5.51 -16.26
N ASN A 44 10.78 5.60 -17.58
CA ASN A 44 11.96 5.60 -18.45
C ASN A 44 12.08 6.90 -19.24
N THR A 45 13.25 7.10 -19.84
CA THR A 45 13.56 8.27 -20.69
C THR A 45 13.30 9.60 -19.97
N CYS A 46 12.24 10.31 -20.33
CA CYS A 46 11.91 11.61 -19.77
C CYS A 46 11.21 11.58 -18.41
N GLN A 47 10.60 10.46 -18.03
CA GLN A 47 9.85 10.35 -16.76
C GLN A 47 10.73 9.93 -15.59
N THR A 48 11.95 9.46 -15.84
CA THR A 48 12.90 9.00 -14.82
C THR A 48 13.19 10.02 -13.70
N ALA A 49 12.93 11.31 -13.91
CA ALA A 49 13.16 12.33 -12.90
C ALA A 49 11.94 12.68 -12.03
N VAL A 50 10.74 12.15 -12.32
CA VAL A 50 9.49 12.50 -11.61
C VAL A 50 9.65 12.29 -10.11
N GLU A 51 10.02 11.08 -9.69
CA GLU A 51 10.16 10.72 -8.27
C GLU A 51 11.17 11.61 -7.52
N LEU A 52 12.29 11.98 -8.17
CA LEU A 52 13.28 12.88 -7.58
C LEU A 52 12.78 14.32 -7.45
N ILE A 53 12.02 14.81 -8.43
CA ILE A 53 11.38 16.14 -8.37
C ILE A 53 10.43 16.18 -7.17
N THR A 54 9.55 15.18 -7.05
CA THR A 54 8.60 15.06 -5.96
C THR A 54 9.32 14.99 -4.61
N PHE A 55 10.39 14.19 -4.49
CA PHE A 55 11.16 14.06 -3.26
C PHE A 55 11.77 15.41 -2.81
N PHE A 56 12.46 16.14 -3.68
CA PHE A 56 13.21 17.34 -3.27
C PHE A 56 12.36 18.61 -3.14
N TYR A 57 11.34 18.76 -3.99
CA TYR A 57 10.63 20.02 -4.16
C TYR A 57 9.12 19.94 -3.95
N GLY A 58 8.53 18.75 -4.04
CA GLY A 58 7.09 18.66 -4.28
C GLY A 58 6.70 19.37 -5.58
N SER A 59 5.41 19.68 -5.76
CA SER A 59 4.91 20.39 -6.94
C SER A 59 4.49 21.83 -6.64
N ALA A 60 4.64 22.69 -7.65
CA ALA A 60 4.00 24.00 -7.74
C ALA A 60 3.95 24.49 -9.20
N HIS A 61 2.82 24.26 -9.86
CA HIS A 61 2.24 25.22 -10.82
C HIS A 61 0.75 25.41 -10.48
N GLY A 62 0.42 26.48 -9.75
CA GLY A 62 -1.00 26.86 -9.53
C GLY A 62 -1.45 27.25 -8.11
N GLY A 63 -0.55 27.42 -7.14
CA GLY A 63 -0.88 27.97 -5.82
C GLY A 63 -0.85 26.94 -4.68
N GLU A 64 -0.03 27.24 -3.67
CA GLU A 64 0.35 26.45 -2.49
C GLU A 64 1.15 25.14 -2.74
N THR A 65 2.36 25.10 -2.18
CA THR A 65 3.36 24.02 -2.27
C THR A 65 2.93 22.78 -1.47
N LYS A 66 2.96 21.57 -2.08
CA LYS A 66 2.86 20.28 -1.37
C LYS A 66 3.77 19.21 -2.02
N TYR A 67 4.18 18.11 -1.39
CA TYR A 67 4.91 18.01 -0.12
C TYR A 67 6.19 17.19 -0.40
N SER A 68 7.33 17.88 -0.48
CA SER A 68 8.65 17.24 -0.53
C SER A 68 8.86 16.27 0.65
N ALA A 69 9.88 15.43 0.58
CA ALA A 69 10.31 14.61 1.71
C ALA A 69 10.53 15.48 2.98
N GLU A 70 11.14 16.66 2.81
CA GLU A 70 11.31 17.64 3.90
C GLU A 70 9.98 18.01 4.57
N HIS A 71 8.93 18.25 3.78
CA HIS A 71 7.61 18.59 4.33
C HIS A 71 6.94 17.38 4.99
N GLN A 72 6.93 16.21 4.32
CA GLN A 72 6.33 14.98 4.87
C GLN A 72 6.96 14.61 6.22
N LEU A 73 8.30 14.69 6.30
CA LEU A 73 9.04 14.44 7.54
C LEU A 73 8.80 15.51 8.60
N SER A 74 8.65 16.78 8.22
CA SER A 74 8.30 17.85 9.16
C SER A 74 6.90 17.66 9.76
N GLU A 75 5.98 17.13 8.97
CA GLU A 75 4.63 16.80 9.44
C GLU A 75 4.65 15.58 10.35
N TYR A 76 5.40 14.53 10.00
CA TYR A 76 5.62 13.36 10.86
C TYR A 76 6.25 13.77 12.20
N LYS A 77 7.22 14.70 12.17
CA LYS A 77 7.83 15.32 13.35
C LYS A 77 6.77 16.00 14.22
N ARG A 78 5.90 16.85 13.65
CA ARG A 78 4.83 17.53 14.40
C ARG A 78 3.91 16.51 15.11
N GLN A 79 3.52 15.45 14.39
CA GLN A 79 2.67 14.39 14.92
C GLN A 79 3.34 13.64 16.08
N LEU A 80 4.64 13.34 15.97
CA LEU A 80 5.42 12.79 17.07
C LEU A 80 5.48 13.72 18.29
N GLU A 81 5.72 15.02 18.10
CA GLU A 81 5.75 16.01 19.17
C GLU A 81 4.41 16.10 19.92
N GLU A 82 3.30 16.04 19.19
CA GLU A 82 1.95 16.02 19.75
C GLU A 82 1.68 14.75 20.58
N ASP A 83 2.04 13.59 20.06
CA ASP A 83 1.92 12.31 20.76
C ASP A 83 2.77 12.30 22.04
N ILE A 84 4.02 12.76 21.95
CA ILE A 84 4.93 12.86 23.10
C ILE A 84 4.36 13.82 24.15
N LYS A 85 3.83 14.97 23.74
CA LYS A 85 3.18 15.93 24.63
C LYS A 85 1.94 15.33 25.30
N ALA A 86 1.13 14.58 24.55
CA ALA A 86 -0.06 13.91 25.07
C ALA A 86 0.33 12.84 26.10
N ILE A 87 1.33 12.01 25.84
CA ILE A 87 1.84 11.02 26.82
C ILE A 87 2.35 11.72 28.09
N ASN A 88 3.14 12.79 27.95
CA ASN A 88 3.66 13.53 29.10
C ASN A 88 2.54 14.18 29.96
N SER A 89 1.39 14.49 29.37
CA SER A 89 0.23 14.98 30.15
C SER A 89 -0.27 13.93 31.15
N GLN A 90 -0.19 12.64 30.79
CA GLN A 90 -0.63 11.51 31.61
C GLN A 90 0.37 11.16 32.72
N LYS A 91 1.64 11.57 32.58
CA LYS A 91 2.67 11.34 33.63
C LYS A 91 2.38 12.03 34.96
N LYS A 92 1.53 13.06 34.95
CA LYS A 92 1.03 13.70 36.17
C LYS A 92 0.11 12.77 36.99
N ILE A 93 -0.58 11.86 36.30
CA ILE A 93 -1.52 10.89 36.87
C ILE A 93 -0.80 9.56 37.14
N SER A 94 -0.08 9.03 36.15
CA SER A 94 0.71 7.79 36.27
C SER A 94 2.15 8.03 35.77
N PRO A 95 3.16 8.06 36.65
CA PRO A 95 4.55 8.36 36.28
C PRO A 95 5.12 7.49 35.15
N HIS A 96 4.65 6.25 35.08
CA HIS A 96 5.06 5.24 34.11
C HIS A 96 4.23 5.23 32.82
N ALA A 97 3.25 6.14 32.67
CA ALA A 97 2.34 6.15 31.52
C ALA A 97 3.09 6.08 30.19
N TYR A 98 2.88 4.98 29.47
CA TYR A 98 3.38 4.70 28.13
C TYR A 98 4.90 4.84 27.96
N ASP A 99 5.71 4.50 28.97
CA ASP A 99 7.17 4.70 28.95
C ASP A 99 7.88 4.11 27.72
N ASP A 100 7.54 2.87 27.34
CA ASP A 100 8.13 2.22 26.17
C ASP A 100 7.76 2.96 24.87
N LEU A 101 6.47 3.25 24.67
CA LEU A 101 5.99 4.00 23.50
C LEU A 101 6.59 5.43 23.44
N LEU A 102 6.76 6.09 24.59
CA LEU A 102 7.37 7.40 24.69
C LEU A 102 8.84 7.38 24.28
N LYS A 103 9.58 6.36 24.73
CA LYS A 103 10.99 6.17 24.37
C LYS A 103 11.12 5.93 22.87
N GLU A 104 10.37 4.99 22.34
CA GLU A 104 10.35 4.66 20.91
C GLU A 104 10.04 5.90 20.04
N LYS A 105 9.02 6.68 20.39
CA LYS A 105 8.65 7.93 19.70
C LYS A 105 9.73 9.01 19.76
N LYS A 106 10.39 9.18 20.91
CA LYS A 106 11.48 10.17 21.08
C LYS A 106 12.71 9.82 20.25
N GLU A 107 13.07 8.53 20.21
CA GLU A 107 14.18 8.05 19.38
C GLU A 107 13.92 8.34 17.90
N ARG A 108 12.71 8.06 17.39
CA ARG A 108 12.34 8.39 16.00
C ARG A 108 12.35 9.89 15.75
N LEU A 109 11.81 10.70 16.67
CA LEU A 109 11.79 12.16 16.55
C LEU A 109 13.19 12.72 16.33
N GLN A 110 14.16 12.33 17.16
CA GLN A 110 15.54 12.80 17.07
C GLN A 110 16.21 12.44 15.74
N GLN A 111 15.93 11.24 15.23
CA GLN A 111 16.47 10.79 13.93
C GLN A 111 15.84 11.58 12.78
N ILE A 112 14.52 11.78 12.80
CA ILE A 112 13.77 12.55 11.79
C ILE A 112 14.25 14.00 11.72
N GLU A 113 14.48 14.64 12.87
CA GLU A 113 15.03 16.01 12.94
C GLU A 113 16.35 16.13 12.19
N LYS A 114 17.25 15.14 12.35
CA LYS A 114 18.54 15.12 11.65
C LYS A 114 18.37 14.92 10.15
N TYR A 115 17.50 14.02 9.70
CA TYR A 115 17.24 13.85 8.27
C TYR A 115 16.71 15.14 7.61
N ILE A 116 15.80 15.85 8.27
CA ILE A 116 15.29 17.15 7.79
C ILE A 116 16.44 18.15 7.65
N GLU A 117 17.32 18.25 8.65
CA GLU A 117 18.50 19.10 8.61
C GLU A 117 19.42 18.76 7.42
N LEU A 118 19.71 17.47 7.20
CA LEU A 118 20.54 17.02 6.09
C LEU A 118 19.93 17.39 4.73
N ILE A 119 18.62 17.22 4.54
CA ILE A 119 17.94 17.63 3.29
C ILE A 119 18.08 19.15 3.07
N GLN A 120 17.91 19.95 4.12
CA GLN A 120 18.02 21.41 4.05
C GLN A 120 19.45 21.86 3.74
N VAL A 121 20.44 21.29 4.42
CA VAL A 121 21.86 21.59 4.22
C VAL A 121 22.31 21.19 2.82
N LEU A 122 21.92 20.00 2.35
CA LEU A 122 22.20 19.52 1.01
C LEU A 122 21.73 20.52 -0.06
N LYS A 123 20.45 20.93 0.00
CA LYS A 123 19.85 21.87 -0.97
C LYS A 123 20.44 23.27 -0.90
N LYS A 124 20.87 23.73 0.28
CA LYS A 124 21.34 25.12 0.49
C LYS A 124 22.84 25.28 0.29
N GLN A 125 23.64 24.30 0.70
CA GLN A 125 25.11 24.43 0.78
C GLN A 125 25.84 23.56 -0.25
N TYR A 126 25.25 22.44 -0.67
CA TYR A 126 25.94 21.44 -1.50
C TYR A 126 25.37 21.28 -2.90
N ASP A 127 24.54 22.23 -3.34
CA ASP A 127 23.97 22.30 -4.69
C ASP A 127 24.55 23.46 -5.53
N GLU A 128 25.84 23.78 -5.35
CA GLU A 128 26.53 24.88 -6.05
C GLU A 128 26.49 24.71 -7.58
N GLN A 129 26.48 23.46 -8.06
CA GLN A 129 26.42 23.12 -9.48
C GLN A 129 24.97 23.04 -10.01
N ASN A 130 23.97 23.31 -9.17
CA ASN A 130 22.54 23.18 -9.49
C ASN A 130 22.16 21.75 -9.95
N ASP A 131 22.85 20.73 -9.45
CA ASP A 131 22.65 19.32 -9.80
C ASP A 131 21.31 18.77 -9.27
N ILE A 132 20.82 19.31 -8.14
CA ILE A 132 19.47 19.07 -7.60
C ILE A 132 18.50 20.11 -8.15
N LYS A 133 18.85 21.40 -8.17
CA LYS A 133 17.97 22.48 -8.67
C LYS A 133 17.56 22.30 -10.13
N GLN A 134 18.41 21.71 -10.97
CA GLN A 134 18.07 21.40 -12.36
C GLN A 134 16.89 20.43 -12.50
N LEU A 135 16.58 19.62 -11.48
CA LEU A 135 15.39 18.77 -11.48
C LEU A 135 14.11 19.59 -11.72
N ARG A 136 14.03 20.78 -11.10
CA ARG A 136 12.87 21.66 -11.24
C ARG A 136 12.97 22.60 -12.44
N THR A 137 14.17 23.08 -12.75
CA THR A 137 14.36 24.14 -13.76
C THR A 137 14.68 23.63 -15.16
N GLY A 138 15.19 22.41 -15.28
CA GLY A 138 15.56 21.81 -16.56
C GLY A 138 14.34 21.55 -17.45
N GLY A 139 14.53 21.69 -18.77
CA GLY A 139 13.52 21.29 -19.76
C GLY A 139 13.30 19.78 -19.74
N ILE A 140 14.40 19.00 -19.73
CA ILE A 140 14.38 17.56 -19.52
C ILE A 140 15.40 17.20 -18.42
N PRO A 141 14.96 17.10 -17.16
CA PRO A 141 15.83 16.87 -16.00
C PRO A 141 16.76 15.68 -16.11
N GLN A 142 17.91 15.72 -15.43
CA GLN A 142 18.89 14.64 -15.33
C GLN A 142 18.88 13.98 -13.94
N LEU A 143 19.35 12.73 -13.85
CA LEU A 143 19.67 12.14 -12.55
C LEU A 143 20.85 12.90 -11.91
N PRO A 144 20.79 13.27 -10.62
CA PRO A 144 21.92 13.88 -9.92
C PRO A 144 23.17 12.98 -9.93
N SER A 145 24.34 13.59 -9.87
CA SER A 145 25.64 12.88 -9.92
C SER A 145 25.78 11.80 -8.85
N GLY A 146 25.40 12.06 -7.60
CA GLY A 146 25.40 11.05 -6.53
C GLY A 146 24.53 9.84 -6.87
N VAL A 147 23.36 10.02 -7.51
CA VAL A 147 22.49 8.92 -7.93
C VAL A 147 23.14 8.11 -9.05
N LYS A 148 23.78 8.76 -10.03
CA LYS A 148 24.51 8.08 -11.11
C LYS A 148 25.67 7.22 -10.56
N GLU A 149 26.38 7.70 -9.54
CA GLU A 149 27.43 6.93 -8.87
C GLU A 149 26.89 5.72 -8.12
N ILE A 150 25.73 5.86 -7.45
CA ILE A 150 25.05 4.76 -6.77
C ILE A 150 24.65 3.67 -7.76
N ILE A 151 23.99 4.06 -8.87
CA ILE A 151 23.60 3.13 -9.94
C ILE A 151 24.83 2.42 -10.51
N LYS A 152 25.89 3.17 -10.81
CA LYS A 152 27.13 2.61 -11.37
C LYS A 152 27.83 1.62 -10.43
N SER A 153 27.72 1.83 -9.12
CA SER A 153 28.31 0.96 -8.10
C SER A 153 27.36 -0.14 -7.60
N SER A 154 26.17 -0.24 -8.18
CA SER A 154 25.18 -1.22 -7.75
C SER A 154 25.57 -2.65 -8.10
N GLU A 155 25.24 -3.56 -7.20
CA GLU A 155 25.43 -5.00 -7.38
C GLU A 155 24.14 -5.75 -7.71
N ASN A 156 22.99 -5.14 -7.40
CA ASN A 156 21.67 -5.76 -7.51
C ASN A 156 20.71 -4.99 -8.42
N ALA A 157 21.11 -3.85 -9.00
CA ALA A 157 20.28 -3.15 -9.96
C ALA A 157 21.10 -2.63 -11.15
N PHE A 158 20.57 -2.82 -12.36
CA PHE A 158 21.25 -2.50 -13.59
C PHE A 158 20.29 -1.89 -14.61
N ALA A 159 20.79 -0.91 -15.35
CA ALA A 159 20.08 -0.40 -16.51
C ALA A 159 20.38 -1.26 -17.74
N VAL A 160 19.40 -1.35 -18.63
CA VAL A 160 19.52 -2.00 -19.94
C VAL A 160 19.06 -1.02 -21.00
N ARG A 161 19.76 -0.99 -22.14
CA ARG A 161 19.46 -0.11 -23.27
C ARG A 161 19.24 -0.94 -24.53
N LEU A 162 18.09 -0.76 -25.14
CA LEU A 162 17.64 -1.52 -26.31
C LEU A 162 17.65 -0.65 -27.58
N SER A 163 17.29 -1.24 -28.72
CA SER A 163 17.20 -0.57 -30.02
C SER A 163 15.80 -0.71 -30.65
N PRO A 164 14.79 0.04 -30.16
CA PRO A 164 13.55 0.23 -30.93
C PRO A 164 13.84 0.94 -32.26
N TYR A 165 12.95 0.80 -33.24
CA TYR A 165 13.11 1.48 -34.53
C TYR A 165 13.07 3.00 -34.36
N ASP A 166 11.99 3.51 -33.74
CA ASP A 166 11.81 4.92 -33.40
C ASP A 166 12.37 5.21 -31.99
N ASN A 167 13.68 5.32 -31.91
CA ASN A 167 14.40 5.47 -30.65
C ASN A 167 14.44 6.91 -30.14
N ASP A 168 14.37 7.06 -28.82
CA ASP A 168 14.52 8.34 -28.12
C ASP A 168 15.98 8.56 -27.68
N LYS A 169 16.58 9.71 -28.03
CA LYS A 169 17.95 10.04 -27.62
C LYS A 169 18.07 10.45 -26.15
N PHE A 170 16.96 10.83 -25.52
CA PHE A 170 16.93 11.35 -24.17
C PHE A 170 16.92 10.23 -23.11
N THR A 171 17.81 9.26 -23.25
CA THR A 171 18.09 8.24 -22.22
C THR A 171 18.67 8.86 -20.94
N ARG A 172 18.42 8.26 -19.77
CA ARG A 172 18.83 8.78 -18.45
C ARG A 172 19.77 7.87 -17.67
N PHE A 173 19.87 6.60 -18.05
CA PHE A 173 20.79 5.69 -17.40
C PHE A 173 22.09 5.57 -18.21
N ASP A 174 23.14 6.26 -17.75
CA ASP A 174 24.38 6.44 -18.52
C ASP A 174 25.32 5.22 -18.51
N ALA A 175 25.13 4.29 -17.57
CA ALA A 175 25.97 3.10 -17.40
C ALA A 175 25.16 1.80 -17.50
N PRO A 176 24.56 1.48 -18.67
CA PRO A 176 23.80 0.26 -18.84
C PRO A 176 24.70 -0.99 -18.87
N LEU A 177 24.27 -2.07 -18.21
CA LEU A 177 24.92 -3.38 -18.24
C LEU A 177 24.76 -4.04 -19.62
N PHE A 178 23.54 -3.99 -20.16
CA PHE A 178 23.22 -4.45 -21.50
C PHE A 178 23.06 -3.25 -22.42
N ASN A 179 23.80 -3.19 -23.52
CA ASN A 179 23.72 -2.09 -24.48
C ASN A 179 23.99 -2.57 -25.90
N VAL A 180 23.19 -2.07 -26.85
CA VAL A 180 23.27 -2.36 -28.29
C VAL A 180 23.30 -1.08 -29.13
N LYS A 181 23.75 -1.20 -30.39
CA LYS A 181 23.70 -0.14 -31.40
C LYS A 181 22.26 0.29 -31.67
N ARG A 182 22.06 1.60 -31.87
CA ARG A 182 20.74 2.24 -32.06
C ARG A 182 20.74 3.10 -33.32
N ASN A 183 19.56 3.30 -33.90
CA ASN A 183 19.32 4.26 -34.98
C ASN A 183 19.66 5.69 -34.53
N ILE A 184 19.83 6.60 -35.50
CA ILE A 184 19.89 8.03 -35.20
C ILE A 184 18.46 8.48 -34.88
N SER A 185 18.25 8.91 -33.64
CA SER A 185 16.93 9.33 -33.14
C SER A 185 16.33 10.43 -34.01
N LYS A 186 15.01 10.42 -34.19
CA LYS A 186 14.31 11.52 -34.89
C LYS A 186 14.63 12.88 -34.28
N TYR A 187 14.91 12.96 -32.97
CA TYR A 187 15.25 14.22 -32.30
C TYR A 187 16.63 14.79 -32.69
N ASP A 188 17.45 14.04 -33.43
CA ASP A 188 18.69 14.51 -34.06
C ASP A 188 18.53 14.82 -35.55
N THR A 189 17.33 14.64 -36.12
CA THR A 189 17.02 15.03 -37.50
C THR A 189 16.37 16.41 -37.56
N PRO A 190 16.52 17.16 -38.67
CA PRO A 190 15.88 18.46 -38.81
C PRO A 190 14.34 18.43 -38.74
N SER A 191 13.71 17.39 -39.29
CA SER A 191 12.24 17.26 -39.32
C SER A 191 11.63 16.72 -38.02
N ARG A 192 12.42 16.00 -37.20
CA ARG A 192 11.96 15.35 -35.97
C ARG A 192 10.80 14.37 -36.12
N GLN A 193 10.54 13.89 -37.33
CA GLN A 193 9.41 13.02 -37.64
C GLN A 193 9.79 11.53 -37.67
N ALA A 194 10.95 11.19 -38.22
CA ALA A 194 11.40 9.81 -38.37
C ALA A 194 12.89 9.68 -38.02
N PRO A 195 13.31 8.52 -37.48
CA PRO A 195 14.71 8.20 -37.25
C PRO A 195 15.45 7.94 -38.57
N ILE A 196 16.80 7.99 -38.54
CA ILE A 196 17.64 7.48 -39.64
C ILE A 196 18.09 6.06 -39.27
N PRO A 197 17.66 5.03 -40.03
CA PRO A 197 18.01 3.65 -39.72
C PRO A 197 19.49 3.37 -39.95
N ILE A 198 20.07 2.55 -39.08
CA ILE A 198 21.38 1.91 -39.32
C ILE A 198 21.15 0.48 -39.83
N TYR A 199 22.07 -0.01 -40.66
CA TYR A 199 21.97 -1.30 -41.36
C TYR A 199 22.95 -2.36 -40.81
N GLU A 200 23.27 -2.24 -39.52
CA GLU A 200 24.14 -3.14 -38.76
C GLU A 200 23.60 -3.32 -37.34
N GLY A 201 24.09 -4.34 -36.63
CA GLY A 201 23.71 -4.62 -35.24
C GLY A 201 22.42 -5.42 -35.08
N LEU A 202 22.18 -5.88 -33.85
CA LEU A 202 21.14 -6.82 -33.47
C LEU A 202 19.74 -6.31 -33.81
N GLY A 203 19.44 -5.06 -33.45
CA GLY A 203 18.12 -4.47 -33.66
C GLY A 203 17.71 -4.42 -35.14
N TYR A 204 18.64 -4.08 -36.03
CA TYR A 204 18.40 -4.09 -37.47
C TYR A 204 18.24 -5.51 -38.02
N ARG A 205 19.12 -6.45 -37.63
CA ARG A 205 19.07 -7.84 -38.10
C ARG A 205 17.77 -8.53 -37.71
N LEU A 206 17.29 -8.33 -36.48
CA LEU A 206 15.99 -8.85 -36.05
C LEU A 206 14.85 -8.29 -36.91
N ARG A 207 14.74 -6.96 -37.03
CA ARG A 207 13.66 -6.33 -37.82
C ARG A 207 13.66 -6.79 -39.28
N SER A 208 14.80 -6.66 -39.96
CA SER A 208 14.93 -6.98 -41.39
C SER A 208 14.81 -8.48 -41.70
N THR A 209 15.11 -9.37 -40.75
CA THR A 209 14.95 -10.81 -40.93
C THR A 209 13.50 -11.26 -40.73
N LEU A 210 12.84 -10.73 -39.68
CA LEU A 210 11.47 -11.08 -39.29
C LEU A 210 10.44 -10.49 -40.25
N PHE A 211 10.68 -9.29 -40.78
CA PHE A 211 9.87 -8.70 -41.84
C PHE A 211 10.78 -7.95 -42.84
N PRO A 212 11.23 -8.64 -43.90
CA PRO A 212 12.14 -8.09 -44.90
C PRO A 212 11.53 -6.96 -45.74
N GLU A 213 12.40 -6.23 -46.46
CA GLU A 213 12.00 -5.14 -47.36
C GLU A 213 11.07 -5.59 -48.50
N ASP A 214 11.15 -6.87 -48.90
CA ASP A 214 10.23 -7.47 -49.88
C ASP A 214 8.82 -7.73 -49.34
N LYS A 215 8.59 -7.39 -48.05
CA LYS A 215 7.32 -7.50 -47.33
C LYS A 215 6.77 -8.92 -47.22
N THR A 216 7.65 -9.93 -47.28
CA THR A 216 7.28 -11.33 -47.03
C THR A 216 6.97 -11.53 -45.55
N PRO A 217 5.73 -11.89 -45.16
CA PRO A 217 5.38 -12.14 -43.76
C PRO A 217 6.14 -13.35 -43.20
N THR A 218 6.39 -13.35 -41.90
CA THR A 218 6.88 -14.54 -41.19
C THR A 218 5.70 -15.22 -40.48
N PRO A 219 5.27 -16.42 -40.90
CA PRO A 219 4.22 -17.16 -40.22
C PRO A 219 4.57 -17.47 -38.77
N ILE A 220 3.60 -17.33 -37.87
CA ILE A 220 3.69 -17.72 -36.46
C ILE A 220 2.80 -18.96 -36.29
N ASN A 221 3.40 -20.14 -36.40
CA ASN A 221 2.67 -21.41 -36.38
C ASN A 221 2.58 -21.98 -34.95
N LYS A 222 2.27 -21.14 -33.95
CA LYS A 222 2.12 -21.60 -32.57
C LYS A 222 0.84 -22.41 -32.43
N LYS A 223 1.01 -23.69 -32.18
CA LYS A 223 -0.07 -24.60 -31.81
C LYS A 223 -0.28 -24.53 -30.30
N SER A 224 -1.53 -24.52 -29.86
CA SER A 224 -1.85 -24.73 -28.44
C SER A 224 -1.33 -26.09 -27.99
N LEU A 225 -1.21 -26.33 -26.68
CA LEU A 225 -0.85 -27.65 -26.18
C LEU A 225 -1.79 -28.74 -26.74
N ARG A 226 -3.10 -28.45 -26.78
CA ARG A 226 -4.13 -29.32 -27.36
C ARG A 226 -3.86 -29.60 -28.84
N ASP A 227 -3.60 -28.57 -29.65
CA ASP A 227 -3.35 -28.73 -31.08
C ASP A 227 -2.01 -29.43 -31.37
N LYS A 228 -1.00 -29.19 -30.54
CA LYS A 228 0.32 -29.84 -30.63
C LYS A 228 0.17 -31.34 -30.35
N VAL A 229 -0.50 -31.70 -29.26
CA VAL A 229 -0.79 -33.10 -28.92
C VAL A 229 -1.66 -33.73 -30.01
N LYS A 230 -2.76 -33.09 -30.43
CA LYS A 230 -3.65 -33.59 -31.49
C LYS A 230 -2.89 -33.85 -32.78
N SER A 231 -2.09 -32.91 -33.26
CA SER A 231 -1.33 -33.08 -34.51
C SER A 231 -0.19 -34.10 -34.40
N THR A 232 0.44 -34.23 -33.23
CA THR A 232 1.46 -35.27 -32.98
C THR A 232 0.85 -36.66 -33.00
N VAL A 233 -0.31 -36.84 -32.34
CA VAL A 233 -1.05 -38.11 -32.36
C VAL A 233 -1.52 -38.42 -33.78
N LEU A 234 -2.18 -37.47 -34.46
CA LEU A 234 -2.67 -37.64 -35.83
C LEU A 234 -1.56 -37.99 -36.85
N SER A 235 -0.31 -37.58 -36.62
CA SER A 235 0.80 -37.94 -37.52
C SER A 235 1.10 -39.45 -37.60
N HIS A 236 0.57 -40.24 -36.66
CA HIS A 236 0.66 -41.70 -36.65
C HIS A 236 -0.55 -42.39 -37.31
N TYR A 237 -1.55 -41.61 -37.74
CA TYR A 237 -2.78 -42.08 -38.38
C TYR A 237 -2.89 -41.49 -39.80
N LYS A 238 -3.72 -42.11 -40.64
CA LYS A 238 -4.07 -41.61 -41.97
C LYS A 238 -5.45 -40.94 -41.95
N ASP A 239 -5.68 -40.05 -42.91
CA ASP A 239 -6.96 -39.33 -43.03
C ASP A 239 -8.15 -40.28 -43.27
N GLU A 240 -7.92 -41.47 -43.83
CA GLU A 240 -8.94 -42.49 -44.05
C GLU A 240 -9.21 -43.39 -42.83
N ASP A 241 -8.39 -43.33 -41.78
CA ASP A 241 -8.55 -44.20 -40.62
C ASP A 241 -9.82 -43.84 -39.83
N ARG A 242 -10.55 -44.87 -39.37
CA ARG A 242 -11.78 -44.76 -38.57
C ARG A 242 -11.77 -45.75 -37.40
N ILE A 243 -12.55 -45.43 -36.36
CA ILE A 243 -12.80 -46.32 -35.22
C ILE A 243 -14.00 -47.23 -35.55
N ASP A 244 -13.75 -48.22 -36.39
CA ASP A 244 -14.75 -49.08 -37.01
C ASP A 244 -14.33 -50.57 -37.06
N GLY A 245 -15.23 -51.41 -37.57
CA GLY A 245 -15.02 -52.84 -37.75
C GLY A 245 -15.12 -53.68 -36.46
N GLU A 246 -14.78 -54.97 -36.56
CA GLU A 246 -14.86 -55.92 -35.44
C GLU A 246 -13.90 -55.58 -34.29
N LYS A 247 -12.84 -54.80 -34.56
CA LYS A 247 -11.80 -54.42 -33.59
C LYS A 247 -11.88 -52.95 -33.14
N LYS A 248 -13.04 -52.31 -33.29
CA LYS A 248 -13.23 -50.89 -32.95
C LYS A 248 -12.86 -50.54 -31.51
N ASP A 249 -13.15 -51.42 -30.55
CA ASP A 249 -12.81 -51.18 -29.13
C ASP A 249 -11.30 -51.30 -28.87
N GLU A 250 -10.60 -52.19 -29.58
CA GLU A 250 -9.13 -52.29 -29.54
C GLU A 250 -8.49 -51.02 -30.10
N LYS A 251 -8.95 -50.57 -31.29
CA LYS A 251 -8.48 -49.33 -31.93
C LYS A 251 -8.71 -48.09 -31.05
N LEU A 252 -9.86 -48.00 -30.39
CA LEU A 252 -10.18 -46.90 -29.48
C LEU A 252 -9.27 -46.88 -28.24
N ASN A 253 -9.01 -48.05 -27.65
CA ASN A 253 -8.11 -48.15 -26.50
C ASN A 253 -6.66 -47.79 -26.86
N GLU A 254 -6.21 -48.17 -28.05
CA GLU A 254 -4.91 -47.75 -28.58
C GLU A 254 -4.84 -46.23 -28.74
N LEU A 255 -5.88 -45.60 -29.33
CA LEU A 255 -5.96 -44.15 -29.47
C LEU A 255 -5.94 -43.43 -28.11
N ILE A 256 -6.75 -43.87 -27.14
CA ILE A 256 -6.79 -43.31 -25.77
C ILE A 256 -5.41 -43.40 -25.12
N THR A 257 -4.72 -44.53 -25.28
CA THR A 257 -3.39 -44.75 -24.69
C THR A 257 -2.34 -43.86 -25.33
N ASN A 258 -2.31 -43.78 -26.66
CA ASN A 258 -1.38 -42.93 -27.41
C ASN A 258 -1.60 -41.46 -27.08
N LEU A 259 -2.85 -41.02 -27.02
CA LEU A 259 -3.23 -39.66 -26.64
C LEU A 259 -2.82 -39.34 -25.19
N GLN A 260 -3.05 -40.26 -24.26
CA GLN A 260 -2.66 -40.09 -22.85
C GLN A 260 -1.14 -39.97 -22.71
N ASN A 261 -0.38 -40.84 -23.38
CA ASN A 261 1.08 -40.83 -23.31
C ASN A 261 1.66 -39.52 -23.84
N GLU A 262 1.18 -39.02 -24.98
CA GLU A 262 1.68 -37.77 -25.56
C GLU A 262 1.24 -36.56 -24.75
N LEU A 263 -0.01 -36.53 -24.25
CA LEU A 263 -0.48 -35.45 -23.38
C LEU A 263 0.31 -35.38 -22.07
N VAL A 264 0.50 -36.51 -21.38
CA VAL A 264 1.27 -36.57 -20.14
C VAL A 264 2.72 -36.18 -20.39
N LYS A 265 3.34 -36.67 -21.47
CA LYS A 265 4.72 -36.33 -21.85
C LYS A 265 4.93 -34.83 -22.06
N GLU A 266 3.96 -34.12 -22.63
CA GLU A 266 4.05 -32.66 -22.77
C GLU A 266 3.73 -31.93 -21.46
N LEU A 267 2.74 -32.39 -20.68
CA LEU A 267 2.35 -31.74 -19.42
C LEU A 267 3.43 -31.85 -18.34
N VAL A 268 4.12 -32.99 -18.21
CA VAL A 268 5.16 -33.17 -17.18
C VAL A 268 6.40 -32.30 -17.41
N LYS A 269 6.58 -31.76 -18.62
CA LYS A 269 7.62 -30.77 -18.90
C LYS A 269 7.32 -29.44 -18.20
N SER A 270 6.04 -29.06 -18.14
CA SER A 270 5.59 -27.86 -17.43
C SER A 270 5.33 -28.11 -15.95
N ASP A 271 4.75 -29.26 -15.60
CA ASP A 271 4.35 -29.58 -14.23
C ASP A 271 4.29 -31.10 -13.99
N PRO A 272 5.22 -31.66 -13.18
CA PRO A 272 5.27 -33.09 -12.88
C PRO A 272 4.01 -33.66 -12.20
N GLN A 273 3.13 -32.83 -11.62
CA GLN A 273 1.92 -33.31 -10.95
C GLN A 273 0.94 -34.01 -11.90
N TYR A 274 0.99 -33.69 -13.20
CA TYR A 274 0.16 -34.32 -14.23
C TYR A 274 0.62 -35.72 -14.65
N SER A 275 1.69 -36.26 -14.05
CA SER A 275 2.20 -37.62 -14.34
C SER A 275 1.18 -38.75 -14.12
N LYS A 276 0.12 -38.50 -13.34
CA LYS A 276 -0.95 -39.47 -13.03
C LYS A 276 -2.25 -39.22 -13.78
N LEU A 277 -2.29 -38.26 -14.71
CA LEU A 277 -3.48 -37.94 -15.49
C LEU A 277 -3.89 -39.16 -16.35
N SER A 278 -5.19 -39.49 -16.37
CA SER A 278 -5.72 -40.59 -17.17
C SER A 278 -6.87 -40.15 -18.06
N LEU A 279 -6.89 -40.66 -19.29
CA LEU A 279 -7.95 -40.45 -20.27
C LEU A 279 -8.89 -41.67 -20.38
N SER A 280 -8.69 -42.69 -19.53
CA SER A 280 -9.50 -43.91 -19.56
C SER A 280 -10.85 -43.77 -18.86
N LYS A 281 -11.04 -42.72 -18.05
CA LYS A 281 -12.27 -42.44 -17.30
C LYS A 281 -12.61 -40.96 -17.32
N ASP A 282 -13.90 -40.65 -17.29
CA ASP A 282 -14.39 -39.28 -17.10
C ASP A 282 -14.21 -38.82 -15.63
N PRO A 283 -14.40 -37.53 -15.31
CA PRO A 283 -14.28 -37.01 -13.94
C PRO A 283 -15.25 -37.65 -12.93
N ARG A 284 -16.29 -38.36 -13.40
CA ARG A 284 -17.27 -39.08 -12.57
C ARG A 284 -16.91 -40.56 -12.40
N GLY A 285 -15.77 -40.99 -12.93
CA GLY A 285 -15.26 -42.36 -12.85
C GLY A 285 -15.88 -43.34 -13.86
N LYS A 286 -16.64 -42.88 -14.86
CA LYS A 286 -17.18 -43.72 -15.93
C LYS A 286 -16.10 -44.02 -16.97
N GLU A 287 -16.01 -45.26 -17.41
CA GLU A 287 -15.04 -45.67 -18.43
C GLU A 287 -15.33 -45.03 -19.79
N ILE A 288 -14.28 -44.55 -20.44
CA ILE A 288 -14.32 -44.04 -21.81
C ILE A 288 -14.20 -45.23 -22.76
N ASN A 289 -15.32 -45.58 -23.39
CA ASN A 289 -15.41 -46.64 -24.40
C ASN A 289 -16.35 -46.24 -25.53
N TYR A 290 -16.45 -47.07 -26.58
CA TYR A 290 -17.20 -46.77 -27.78
C TYR A 290 -18.68 -46.48 -27.49
N ASP A 291 -19.34 -47.33 -26.69
CA ASP A 291 -20.76 -47.18 -26.36
C ASP A 291 -21.04 -45.92 -25.53
N TYR A 292 -20.09 -45.52 -24.67
CA TYR A 292 -20.21 -44.30 -23.89
C TYR A 292 -20.18 -43.05 -24.80
N LEU A 293 -19.20 -42.95 -25.70
CA LEU A 293 -19.03 -41.76 -26.56
C LEU A 293 -20.09 -41.68 -27.67
N VAL A 294 -20.45 -42.83 -28.29
CA VAL A 294 -21.36 -42.89 -29.44
C VAL A 294 -22.82 -42.97 -29.03
N LYS A 295 -23.18 -43.83 -28.07
CA LYS A 295 -24.59 -44.08 -27.72
C LYS A 295 -25.07 -43.27 -26.52
N SER A 296 -24.21 -43.07 -25.52
CA SER A 296 -24.61 -42.38 -24.29
C SER A 296 -24.47 -40.87 -24.41
N LEU A 297 -23.36 -40.38 -24.98
CA LEU A 297 -23.10 -38.95 -25.16
C LEU A 297 -23.48 -38.43 -26.55
N MET A 298 -23.52 -39.30 -27.57
CA MET A 298 -23.87 -38.95 -28.95
C MET A 298 -22.99 -37.83 -29.54
N LEU A 299 -21.69 -37.87 -29.26
CA LEU A 299 -20.73 -36.83 -29.67
C LEU A 299 -19.90 -37.22 -30.91
N VAL A 300 -19.77 -38.52 -31.18
CA VAL A 300 -19.05 -39.10 -32.31
C VAL A 300 -19.81 -40.31 -32.84
N ASP A 301 -19.52 -40.72 -34.07
CA ASP A 301 -20.07 -41.90 -34.72
C ASP A 301 -18.96 -42.77 -35.37
N ASN A 302 -19.35 -43.86 -36.03
CA ASN A 302 -18.44 -44.80 -36.68
C ASN A 302 -17.63 -44.19 -37.84
N ASP A 303 -18.13 -43.13 -38.46
CA ASP A 303 -17.52 -42.52 -39.65
C ASP A 303 -16.77 -41.21 -39.32
N SER A 304 -16.81 -40.80 -38.05
CA SER A 304 -16.10 -39.64 -37.51
C SER A 304 -14.59 -39.79 -37.66
N GLU A 305 -13.92 -38.69 -37.98
CA GLU A 305 -12.47 -38.66 -38.17
C GLU A 305 -11.73 -38.88 -36.85
N ILE A 306 -10.49 -39.39 -36.89
CA ILE A 306 -9.66 -39.58 -35.69
C ILE A 306 -9.51 -38.26 -34.91
N GLY A 307 -9.51 -37.11 -35.60
CA GLY A 307 -9.49 -35.79 -34.98
C GLY A 307 -10.68 -35.51 -34.07
N ASP A 308 -11.88 -35.92 -34.47
CA ASP A 308 -13.13 -35.74 -33.71
C ASP A 308 -13.19 -36.68 -32.50
N TRP A 309 -12.67 -37.90 -32.66
CA TRP A 309 -12.47 -38.83 -31.55
C TRP A 309 -11.51 -38.26 -30.50
N ILE A 310 -10.37 -37.70 -30.92
CA ILE A 310 -9.42 -37.05 -30.01
C ILE A 310 -10.10 -35.90 -29.25
N ASP A 311 -10.80 -35.00 -29.94
CA ASP A 311 -11.46 -33.87 -29.29
C ASP A 311 -12.50 -34.33 -28.27
N THR A 312 -13.31 -35.31 -28.63
CA THR A 312 -14.35 -35.85 -27.74
C THR A 312 -13.75 -36.56 -26.51
N ILE A 313 -12.65 -37.31 -26.67
CA ILE A 313 -11.95 -37.93 -25.54
C ILE A 313 -11.40 -36.84 -24.61
N LEU A 314 -10.73 -35.82 -25.15
CA LEU A 314 -10.18 -34.72 -24.35
C LEU A 314 -11.27 -33.97 -23.61
N ASP A 315 -12.38 -33.62 -24.27
CA ASP A 315 -13.48 -32.86 -23.65
C ASP A 315 -14.25 -33.69 -22.60
N ALA A 316 -14.27 -35.02 -22.74
CA ALA A 316 -14.91 -35.91 -21.77
C ALA A 316 -14.04 -36.19 -20.53
N THR A 317 -12.72 -35.98 -20.59
CA THR A 317 -11.77 -36.48 -19.58
C THR A 317 -10.86 -35.42 -18.97
N VAL A 318 -10.56 -34.34 -19.69
CA VAL A 318 -9.60 -33.32 -19.29
C VAL A 318 -10.33 -32.05 -18.85
N ASP A 319 -10.03 -31.59 -17.64
CA ASP A 319 -10.57 -30.32 -17.13
C ASP A 319 -10.02 -29.13 -17.94
N SER A 320 -10.85 -28.11 -18.17
CA SER A 320 -10.48 -26.95 -18.98
C SER A 320 -9.29 -26.16 -18.42
N THR A 321 -9.06 -26.22 -17.11
CA THR A 321 -7.92 -25.55 -16.45
C THR A 321 -6.57 -26.09 -16.89
N VAL A 322 -6.48 -27.35 -17.32
CA VAL A 322 -5.23 -27.97 -17.83
C VAL A 322 -4.70 -27.23 -19.05
N TRP A 323 -5.59 -26.69 -19.89
CA TRP A 323 -5.22 -25.95 -21.09
C TRP A 323 -4.91 -24.47 -20.82
N VAL A 324 -5.46 -23.90 -19.75
CA VAL A 324 -5.32 -22.48 -19.37
C VAL A 324 -4.12 -22.23 -18.47
N ALA A 325 -3.68 -23.24 -17.70
CA ALA A 325 -2.64 -23.10 -16.66
C ALA A 325 -1.22 -22.86 -17.19
N GLN A 326 -0.98 -22.91 -18.50
CA GLN A 326 0.33 -22.57 -19.06
C GLN A 326 0.44 -21.05 -19.26
N ALA A 327 1.27 -20.39 -18.46
CA ALA A 327 1.59 -18.97 -18.65
C ALA A 327 2.13 -18.79 -20.07
N SER A 328 1.41 -18.02 -20.90
CA SER A 328 1.82 -17.79 -22.28
C SER A 328 3.11 -16.98 -22.30
N SER A 329 4.10 -17.47 -23.06
CA SER A 329 5.32 -16.73 -23.35
C SER A 329 4.98 -15.35 -23.95
N PRO A 330 5.68 -14.28 -23.55
CA PRO A 330 5.51 -12.95 -24.17
C PRO A 330 5.71 -12.93 -25.68
N PHE A 331 6.39 -13.91 -26.28
CA PHE A 331 6.60 -13.99 -27.72
C PHE A 331 5.34 -14.38 -28.50
N TYR A 332 4.38 -15.06 -27.87
CA TYR A 332 3.15 -15.55 -28.49
C TYR A 332 1.93 -14.84 -27.91
N ASP A 333 1.46 -13.80 -28.61
CA ASP A 333 0.31 -12.97 -28.20
C ASP A 333 -0.96 -13.25 -29.03
N GLY A 334 -0.98 -14.35 -29.78
CA GLY A 334 -2.11 -14.78 -30.61
C GLY A 334 -2.08 -14.28 -32.05
N ALA A 335 -1.08 -13.50 -32.45
CA ALA A 335 -0.87 -13.13 -33.86
C ALA A 335 -0.54 -14.37 -34.72
N LYS A 336 -1.07 -14.41 -35.94
CA LYS A 336 -0.85 -15.51 -36.90
C LYS A 336 0.46 -15.38 -37.67
N GLU A 337 0.98 -14.17 -37.80
CA GLU A 337 2.20 -13.86 -38.56
C GLU A 337 2.77 -12.49 -38.13
N ILE A 338 4.05 -12.28 -38.43
CA ILE A 338 4.69 -10.97 -38.40
C ILE A 338 4.47 -10.35 -39.78
N SER A 339 3.54 -9.39 -39.86
CA SER A 339 3.00 -8.87 -41.14
C SER A 339 3.38 -7.41 -41.42
N SER A 340 4.08 -6.77 -40.49
CA SER A 340 4.41 -5.35 -40.55
C SER A 340 5.75 -5.03 -39.88
N ASP A 341 6.32 -3.87 -40.24
CA ASP A 341 7.54 -3.34 -39.60
C ASP A 341 7.34 -3.11 -38.08
N ARG A 342 6.10 -2.81 -37.67
CA ARG A 342 5.72 -2.63 -36.26
C ARG A 342 5.73 -3.95 -35.50
N ASP A 343 5.20 -5.02 -36.09
CA ASP A 343 5.25 -6.35 -35.49
C ASP A 343 6.70 -6.82 -35.34
N ALA A 344 7.51 -6.59 -36.39
CA ALA A 344 8.93 -6.93 -36.37
C ALA A 344 9.70 -6.16 -35.30
N ASP A 345 9.44 -4.87 -35.11
CA ASP A 345 10.05 -4.09 -34.02
C ASP A 345 9.59 -4.56 -32.63
N LYS A 346 8.31 -4.89 -32.46
CA LYS A 346 7.76 -5.44 -31.21
C LYS A 346 8.47 -6.74 -30.81
N ILE A 347 8.62 -7.67 -31.74
CA ILE A 347 9.34 -8.93 -31.50
C ILE A 347 10.85 -8.68 -31.33
N SER A 348 11.44 -7.77 -32.11
CA SER A 348 12.84 -7.37 -31.95
C SER A 348 13.13 -6.88 -30.53
N ILE A 349 12.25 -6.04 -29.97
CA ILE A 349 12.35 -5.59 -28.58
C ILE A 349 12.22 -6.74 -27.57
N ARG A 350 11.27 -7.67 -27.78
CA ARG A 350 11.12 -8.84 -26.89
C ARG A 350 12.40 -9.69 -26.85
N VAL A 351 13.01 -9.96 -28.00
CA VAL A 351 14.27 -10.74 -28.07
C VAL A 351 15.41 -10.00 -27.37
N GLN A 352 15.57 -8.71 -27.66
CA GLN A 352 16.59 -7.88 -27.00
C GLN A 352 16.39 -7.82 -25.49
N TYR A 353 15.14 -7.71 -25.04
CA TYR A 353 14.81 -7.66 -23.62
C TYR A 353 15.04 -9.01 -22.92
N LEU A 354 14.76 -10.15 -23.55
CA LEU A 354 15.14 -11.46 -23.01
C LEU A 354 16.66 -11.61 -22.86
N LEU A 355 17.43 -11.16 -23.86
CA LEU A 355 18.90 -11.15 -23.79
C LEU A 355 19.39 -10.24 -22.65
N ALA A 356 18.74 -9.11 -22.45
CA ALA A 356 19.04 -8.19 -21.37
C ALA A 356 18.77 -8.82 -19.98
N GLU A 357 17.64 -9.54 -19.83
CA GLU A 357 17.31 -10.30 -18.61
C GLU A 357 18.30 -11.42 -18.32
N ALA A 358 18.71 -12.18 -19.35
CA ALA A 358 19.76 -13.19 -19.21
C ALA A 358 21.09 -12.56 -18.77
N ASN A 359 21.44 -11.39 -19.30
CA ASN A 359 22.64 -10.65 -18.91
C ASN A 359 22.56 -10.15 -17.45
N ILE A 360 21.42 -9.57 -17.04
CA ILE A 360 21.16 -9.17 -15.65
C ILE A 360 21.31 -10.37 -14.72
N TYR A 361 20.68 -11.50 -15.05
CA TYR A 361 20.77 -12.72 -14.25
C TYR A 361 22.22 -13.18 -14.08
N CYS A 362 22.99 -13.19 -15.16
CA CYS A 362 24.41 -13.57 -15.10
C CYS A 362 25.22 -12.60 -14.24
N LYS A 363 24.95 -11.30 -14.32
CA LYS A 363 25.63 -10.27 -13.53
C LYS A 363 25.31 -10.36 -12.04
N THR A 364 24.02 -10.41 -11.68
CA THR A 364 23.58 -10.45 -10.28
C THR A 364 23.98 -11.75 -9.56
N ASN A 365 24.10 -12.85 -10.31
CA ASN A 365 24.60 -14.14 -9.80
C ASN A 365 26.13 -14.30 -9.93
N LYS A 366 26.85 -13.22 -10.28
CA LYS A 366 28.33 -13.19 -10.38
C LYS A 366 28.90 -14.26 -11.34
N LEU A 367 28.15 -14.57 -12.40
CA LEU A 367 28.53 -15.53 -13.44
C LEU A 367 29.30 -14.87 -14.59
N SER A 368 28.95 -13.63 -14.93
CA SER A 368 29.65 -12.82 -15.93
C SER A 368 29.53 -11.33 -15.62
N ASP A 369 30.55 -10.56 -15.99
CA ASP A 369 30.56 -9.09 -15.94
C ASP A 369 30.45 -8.45 -17.34
N ALA A 370 30.25 -9.26 -18.39
CA ALA A 370 30.23 -8.82 -19.78
C ALA A 370 28.94 -8.07 -20.16
N ASN A 371 29.00 -7.28 -21.24
CA ASN A 371 27.81 -6.76 -21.92
C ASN A 371 27.43 -7.71 -23.06
N PHE A 372 26.34 -8.48 -22.90
CA PHE A 372 25.89 -9.41 -23.94
C PHE A 372 25.50 -8.69 -25.24
N GLY A 373 24.99 -7.46 -25.16
CA GLY A 373 24.63 -6.68 -26.35
C GLY A 373 25.83 -6.40 -27.26
N GLU A 374 27.03 -6.21 -26.69
CA GLU A 374 28.26 -6.02 -27.48
C GLU A 374 28.61 -7.27 -28.31
N PHE A 375 28.35 -8.46 -27.78
CA PHE A 375 28.54 -9.72 -28.47
C PHE A 375 27.49 -9.92 -29.57
N PHE A 376 26.21 -9.74 -29.23
CA PHE A 376 25.11 -9.99 -30.17
C PHE A 376 24.97 -8.94 -31.28
N ASP A 377 25.59 -7.76 -31.14
CA ASP A 377 25.71 -6.79 -32.23
C ASP A 377 26.75 -7.18 -33.31
N LYS A 378 27.69 -8.06 -32.98
CA LYS A 378 28.76 -8.48 -33.89
C LYS A 378 28.24 -9.56 -34.85
N GLU A 379 28.74 -9.52 -36.08
CA GLU A 379 28.56 -10.63 -37.03
C GLU A 379 29.53 -11.78 -36.68
N PRO A 380 29.14 -13.05 -36.87
CA PRO A 380 27.87 -13.50 -37.46
C PRO A 380 26.69 -13.56 -36.49
N HIS A 381 26.90 -13.26 -35.20
CA HIS A 381 25.92 -13.53 -34.15
C HIS A 381 24.59 -12.78 -34.33
N ALA A 382 24.64 -11.51 -34.75
CA ALA A 382 23.46 -10.69 -35.01
C ALA A 382 22.52 -11.33 -36.05
N THR A 383 23.08 -11.83 -37.16
CA THR A 383 22.32 -12.46 -38.25
C THR A 383 21.86 -13.87 -37.85
N GLU A 384 22.74 -14.66 -37.22
CA GLU A 384 22.43 -16.05 -36.87
C GLU A 384 21.31 -16.16 -35.84
N ILE A 385 21.31 -15.31 -34.79
CA ILE A 385 20.24 -15.34 -33.79
C ILE A 385 18.90 -14.90 -34.39
N ALA A 386 18.90 -13.88 -35.26
CA ALA A 386 17.70 -13.40 -35.94
C ALA A 386 17.09 -14.48 -36.85
N LYS A 387 17.95 -15.25 -37.54
CA LYS A 387 17.53 -16.38 -38.37
C LYS A 387 16.90 -17.49 -37.53
N ARG A 388 17.55 -17.92 -36.43
CA ARG A 388 17.02 -18.98 -35.55
C ARG A 388 15.69 -18.59 -34.90
N VAL A 389 15.55 -17.32 -34.51
CA VAL A 389 14.26 -16.80 -33.98
C VAL A 389 13.17 -16.87 -35.05
N LYS A 390 13.45 -16.45 -36.29
CA LYS A 390 12.50 -16.58 -37.41
C LYS A 390 12.07 -18.03 -37.64
N GLU A 391 13.03 -18.95 -37.65
CA GLU A 391 12.77 -20.39 -37.76
C GLU A 391 11.94 -20.93 -36.59
N GLY A 392 12.20 -20.46 -35.37
CA GLY A 392 11.40 -20.78 -34.19
C GLY A 392 9.93 -20.39 -34.34
N PHE A 393 9.65 -19.17 -34.81
CA PHE A 393 8.28 -18.71 -35.08
C PHE A 393 7.57 -19.54 -36.15
N THR A 394 8.24 -19.85 -37.26
CA THR A 394 7.65 -20.65 -38.34
C THR A 394 7.42 -22.11 -37.95
N GLN A 395 8.20 -22.63 -37.00
CA GLN A 395 8.00 -23.96 -36.43
C GLN A 395 7.02 -23.99 -35.25
N GLY A 396 6.70 -22.84 -34.66
CA GLY A 396 5.90 -22.75 -33.43
C GLY A 396 6.64 -23.24 -32.17
N ALA A 397 7.97 -23.26 -32.20
CA ALA A 397 8.84 -23.72 -31.11
C ALA A 397 9.05 -22.62 -30.06
N ASP A 398 9.32 -22.96 -28.81
CA ASP A 398 9.56 -21.96 -27.77
C ASP A 398 10.82 -21.13 -28.08
N ILE A 399 10.73 -19.81 -27.93
CA ILE A 399 11.76 -18.87 -28.40
C ILE A 399 12.88 -18.71 -27.37
N GLU A 400 12.55 -18.78 -26.09
CA GLU A 400 13.48 -18.62 -24.99
C GLU A 400 14.61 -19.66 -25.03
N PRO A 401 14.34 -20.98 -25.20
CA PRO A 401 15.40 -21.99 -25.34
C PRO A 401 16.32 -21.76 -26.54
N ILE A 402 15.82 -21.25 -27.67
CA ILE A 402 16.66 -20.94 -28.85
C ILE A 402 17.76 -19.94 -28.49
N ILE A 403 17.40 -18.94 -27.67
CA ILE A 403 18.30 -17.89 -27.21
C ILE A 403 19.28 -18.45 -26.16
N TYR A 404 18.79 -19.27 -25.22
CA TYR A 404 19.65 -19.92 -24.21
C TYR A 404 20.64 -20.90 -24.83
N ASP A 405 20.24 -21.67 -25.83
CA ASP A 405 21.12 -22.59 -26.56
C ASP A 405 22.22 -21.85 -27.31
N TYR A 406 21.92 -20.67 -27.87
CA TYR A 406 22.91 -19.83 -28.50
C TYR A 406 23.89 -19.21 -27.49
N ILE A 407 23.38 -18.77 -26.33
CA ILE A 407 24.23 -18.33 -25.20
C ILE A 407 25.14 -19.46 -24.76
N ASN A 408 24.60 -20.67 -24.57
CA ASN A 408 25.34 -21.85 -24.14
C ASN A 408 26.40 -22.28 -25.15
N SER A 409 26.10 -22.18 -26.45
CA SER A 409 27.07 -22.48 -27.51
C SER A 409 28.28 -21.53 -27.50
N ASN A 410 28.11 -20.31 -26.95
CA ASN A 410 29.13 -19.26 -26.91
C ASN A 410 29.46 -18.82 -25.47
N HIS A 411 29.21 -19.69 -24.48
CA HIS A 411 29.20 -19.30 -23.07
C HIS A 411 30.53 -18.68 -22.62
N ALA A 412 31.66 -19.23 -23.09
CA ALA A 412 32.99 -18.75 -22.75
C ALA A 412 33.27 -17.33 -23.29
N GLU A 413 32.80 -17.02 -24.50
CA GLU A 413 32.93 -15.68 -25.11
C GLU A 413 32.07 -14.63 -24.39
N LEU A 414 30.97 -15.08 -23.80
CA LEU A 414 30.10 -14.27 -22.94
C LEU A 414 30.62 -14.18 -21.48
N GLY A 415 31.82 -14.70 -21.20
CA GLY A 415 32.46 -14.64 -19.88
C GLY A 415 31.92 -15.65 -18.87
N LEU A 416 31.11 -16.62 -19.30
CA LEU A 416 30.56 -17.66 -18.44
C LEU A 416 31.50 -18.87 -18.37
N LYS A 417 31.84 -19.31 -17.16
CA LYS A 417 32.67 -20.51 -16.95
C LYS A 417 31.98 -21.82 -17.36
N SER A 418 30.65 -21.85 -17.26
CA SER A 418 29.82 -22.99 -17.62
C SER A 418 28.55 -22.51 -18.33
N PRO A 419 27.93 -23.35 -19.19
CA PRO A 419 26.61 -23.10 -19.74
C PRO A 419 25.55 -22.89 -18.64
N LEU A 420 24.48 -22.18 -18.98
CA LEU A 420 23.30 -22.03 -18.14
C LEU A 420 22.54 -23.35 -18.04
N THR A 421 22.29 -23.80 -16.82
CA THR A 421 21.48 -25.01 -16.55
C THR A 421 19.99 -24.76 -16.83
N GLY A 422 19.21 -25.84 -17.01
CA GLY A 422 17.75 -25.71 -17.23
C GLY A 422 17.02 -24.95 -16.11
N LYS A 423 17.47 -25.07 -14.86
CA LYS A 423 16.91 -24.30 -13.73
C LYS A 423 17.18 -22.80 -13.89
N GLN A 424 18.42 -22.43 -14.24
CA GLN A 424 18.78 -21.02 -14.44
C GLN A 424 18.04 -20.42 -15.63
N GLN A 425 17.87 -21.19 -16.71
CA GLN A 425 17.08 -20.79 -17.87
C GLN A 425 15.61 -20.52 -17.50
N GLN A 426 15.02 -21.36 -16.65
CA GLN A 426 13.66 -21.14 -16.15
C GLN A 426 13.56 -19.88 -15.28
N GLU A 427 14.50 -19.67 -14.35
CA GLU A 427 14.54 -18.46 -13.52
C GLU A 427 14.63 -17.18 -14.37
N ILE A 428 15.41 -17.20 -15.46
CA ILE A 428 15.48 -16.09 -16.43
C ILE A 428 14.14 -15.93 -17.16
N THR A 429 13.51 -17.02 -17.61
CA THR A 429 12.22 -17.00 -18.32
C THR A 429 11.12 -16.40 -17.45
N ASP A 430 11.07 -16.77 -16.17
CA ASP A 430 10.08 -16.28 -15.22
C ASP A 430 10.26 -14.78 -14.95
N LYS A 431 11.51 -14.33 -14.75
CA LYS A 431 11.84 -12.90 -14.57
C LYS A 431 11.53 -12.09 -15.82
N PHE A 432 11.94 -12.57 -16.99
CA PHE A 432 11.60 -11.95 -18.28
C PHE A 432 10.09 -11.82 -18.46
N THR A 433 9.34 -12.89 -18.20
CA THR A 433 7.88 -12.90 -18.37
C THR A 433 7.23 -11.92 -17.41
N LYS A 434 7.64 -11.91 -16.14
CA LYS A 434 7.14 -10.96 -15.13
C LYS A 434 7.43 -9.53 -15.55
N HIS A 435 8.70 -9.20 -15.77
CA HIS A 435 9.13 -7.83 -16.07
C HIS A 435 8.56 -7.33 -17.40
N TYR A 436 8.63 -8.12 -18.47
CA TYR A 436 8.09 -7.70 -19.76
C TYR A 436 6.59 -7.47 -19.71
N ASN A 437 5.83 -8.31 -18.99
CA ASN A 437 4.39 -8.08 -18.83
C ASN A 437 4.07 -6.81 -18.04
N THR A 438 4.96 -6.37 -17.14
CA THR A 438 4.87 -5.08 -16.45
C THR A 438 5.09 -3.89 -17.40
N ILE A 439 6.03 -4.00 -18.35
CA ILE A 439 6.41 -2.90 -19.27
C ILE A 439 5.83 -3.00 -20.69
N LYS A 440 5.00 -4.01 -21.00
CA LYS A 440 4.51 -4.24 -22.38
C LYS A 440 3.72 -3.07 -22.97
N GLU A 441 3.12 -2.24 -22.11
CA GLU A 441 2.38 -1.04 -22.50
C GLU A 441 3.22 0.24 -22.39
N SER A 442 4.51 0.15 -22.03
CA SER A 442 5.38 1.32 -21.91
C SER A 442 5.37 2.16 -23.20
N PRO A 443 5.34 3.51 -23.08
CA PRO A 443 5.42 4.42 -24.22
C PRO A 443 6.73 4.29 -24.99
N HIS A 444 7.82 4.03 -24.26
CA HIS A 444 9.17 3.91 -24.78
C HIS A 444 9.81 2.59 -24.33
N PHE A 445 10.61 1.98 -25.20
CA PHE A 445 11.39 0.75 -24.93
C PHE A 445 12.89 0.99 -25.06
N ASP A 446 13.32 2.23 -24.95
CA ASP A 446 14.71 2.63 -25.12
C ASP A 446 15.61 2.10 -24.01
N GLU A 447 15.14 2.17 -22.77
CA GLU A 447 15.88 1.75 -21.58
C GLU A 447 14.93 1.34 -20.46
N PHE A 448 15.41 0.46 -19.59
CA PHE A 448 14.73 0.07 -18.35
C PHE A 448 15.76 -0.09 -17.24
N PHE A 449 15.38 0.25 -16.01
CA PHE A 449 16.18 0.00 -14.81
C PHE A 449 15.56 -1.16 -14.04
N VAL A 450 16.34 -2.23 -13.84
CA VAL A 450 15.87 -3.48 -13.23
C VAL A 450 16.66 -3.72 -11.95
N ALA A 451 15.95 -3.97 -10.86
CA ALA A 451 16.47 -4.26 -9.53
C ALA A 451 16.04 -5.65 -9.07
N ASP A 452 16.95 -6.33 -8.38
CA ASP A 452 16.70 -7.57 -7.65
C ASP A 452 16.77 -7.28 -6.14
N PRO A 453 15.63 -6.97 -5.49
CA PRO A 453 15.61 -6.63 -4.07
C PRO A 453 15.76 -7.88 -3.18
N ASP A 454 15.81 -9.08 -3.76
CA ASP A 454 16.06 -10.34 -3.05
C ASP A 454 17.57 -10.66 -3.00
N LYS A 455 18.41 -9.79 -3.61
CA LYS A 455 19.87 -9.81 -3.52
C LYS A 455 20.41 -8.60 -2.80
N LYS A 456 21.54 -8.79 -2.11
CA LYS A 456 22.28 -7.72 -1.42
C LYS A 456 22.78 -6.67 -2.42
N GLY A 457 22.70 -5.41 -2.02
CA GLY A 457 23.23 -4.28 -2.78
C GLY A 457 22.75 -2.94 -2.20
N ASN A 458 23.06 -1.86 -2.90
CA ASN A 458 22.74 -0.50 -2.47
C ASN A 458 21.38 0.03 -2.97
N ILE A 459 20.62 -0.80 -3.71
CA ILE A 459 19.29 -0.48 -4.24
C ILE A 459 18.23 -1.32 -3.54
N PHE A 460 17.08 -0.70 -3.25
CA PHE A 460 15.97 -1.23 -2.47
C PHE A 460 14.66 -1.09 -3.23
N SER A 461 13.70 -1.97 -2.95
CA SER A 461 12.29 -1.75 -3.30
C SER A 461 11.54 -1.32 -2.06
N HIS A 462 10.87 -0.17 -2.11
CA HIS A 462 10.04 0.32 -1.01
C HIS A 462 8.87 1.16 -1.53
N GLN A 463 7.65 0.84 -1.09
CA GLN A 463 6.42 1.58 -1.47
C GLN A 463 6.20 1.70 -2.99
N GLY A 464 6.56 0.66 -3.76
CA GLY A 464 6.45 0.67 -5.21
C GLY A 464 7.43 1.62 -5.89
N ARG A 465 8.60 1.87 -5.27
CA ARG A 465 9.69 2.67 -5.83
C ARG A 465 11.01 1.92 -5.72
N ILE A 466 11.80 1.96 -6.79
CA ILE A 466 13.19 1.50 -6.79
C ILE A 466 14.04 2.66 -6.26
N SER A 467 14.67 2.45 -5.11
CA SER A 467 15.25 3.51 -4.29
C SER A 467 16.67 3.20 -3.85
N CYS A 468 17.40 4.24 -3.46
CA CYS A 468 18.67 4.12 -2.74
C CYS A 468 18.53 4.71 -1.33
N HIS A 469 19.46 4.40 -0.44
CA HIS A 469 19.46 5.03 0.88
C HIS A 469 19.86 6.53 0.74
N PHE A 470 19.06 7.44 1.29
CA PHE A 470 19.34 8.88 1.25
C PHE A 470 20.74 9.24 1.78
N LEU A 471 21.25 8.52 2.79
CA LEU A 471 22.58 8.78 3.35
C LEU A 471 23.72 8.39 2.41
N ASP A 472 23.54 7.37 1.56
CA ASP A 472 24.51 7.03 0.51
C ASP A 472 24.59 8.19 -0.50
N PHE A 473 23.43 8.66 -0.95
CA PHE A 473 23.33 9.82 -1.84
C PHE A 473 23.92 11.09 -1.21
N PHE A 474 23.52 11.41 0.03
CA PHE A 474 24.00 12.59 0.75
C PHE A 474 25.52 12.55 0.92
N THR A 475 26.09 11.41 1.31
CA THR A 475 27.54 11.26 1.50
C THR A 475 28.30 11.50 0.19
N ARG A 476 27.81 10.95 -0.93
CA ARG A 476 28.43 11.14 -2.25
C ARG A 476 28.27 12.57 -2.76
N GLN A 477 27.07 13.13 -2.68
CA GLN A 477 26.77 14.47 -3.19
C GLN A 477 27.53 15.55 -2.40
N THR A 478 27.67 15.39 -1.08
CA THR A 478 28.48 16.29 -0.24
C THR A 478 29.97 15.97 -0.29
N LYS A 479 30.37 14.86 -0.92
CA LYS A 479 31.75 14.35 -0.98
C LYS A 479 32.35 14.13 0.41
N GLY A 480 31.53 13.65 1.35
CA GLY A 480 31.92 13.40 2.75
C GLY A 480 32.24 14.65 3.58
N LYS A 481 31.93 15.86 3.07
CA LYS A 481 32.26 17.12 3.76
C LYS A 481 31.37 17.39 4.98
N HIS A 482 30.17 16.80 5.03
CA HIS A 482 29.26 16.96 6.15
C HIS A 482 29.13 15.64 6.93
N PRO A 483 29.49 15.60 8.22
CA PRO A 483 29.35 14.40 9.03
C PRO A 483 27.88 14.04 9.25
N LEU A 484 27.57 12.75 9.41
CA LEU A 484 26.21 12.26 9.63
C LEU A 484 25.78 12.26 11.12
N GLY A 485 26.73 12.48 12.04
CA GLY A 485 26.49 12.36 13.49
C GLY A 485 25.95 10.97 13.85
N ASP A 486 24.93 10.91 14.70
CA ASP A 486 24.32 9.65 15.13
C ASP A 486 23.72 8.82 13.98
N LEU A 487 23.53 9.40 12.78
CA LEU A 487 23.03 8.67 11.61
C LEU A 487 24.12 7.85 10.89
N ALA A 488 25.40 7.94 11.30
CA ALA A 488 26.52 7.33 10.57
C ALA A 488 26.41 5.81 10.39
N GLY A 489 25.82 5.08 11.35
CA GLY A 489 25.63 3.63 11.27
C GLY A 489 24.34 3.16 10.59
N HIS A 490 23.50 4.07 10.09
CA HIS A 490 22.17 3.70 9.57
C HIS A 490 22.25 3.03 8.18
N GLN A 491 23.17 3.46 7.33
CA GLN A 491 23.35 2.81 6.02
C GLN A 491 23.81 1.36 6.19
N GLU A 492 24.75 1.11 7.09
CA GLU A 492 25.23 -0.24 7.41
C GLU A 492 24.13 -1.09 8.05
N ALA A 493 23.37 -0.53 8.99
CA ALA A 493 22.25 -1.22 9.62
C ALA A 493 21.20 -1.71 8.61
N LEU A 494 20.87 -0.89 7.59
CA LEU A 494 19.93 -1.31 6.55
C LEU A 494 20.50 -2.41 5.63
N GLN A 495 21.82 -2.54 5.54
CA GLN A 495 22.48 -3.64 4.80
C GLN A 495 22.54 -4.95 5.60
N GLU A 496 22.36 -4.88 6.92
CA GLU A 496 22.26 -6.04 7.81
C GLU A 496 20.87 -6.70 7.77
N GLU A 497 19.88 -5.99 7.22
CA GLU A 497 18.54 -6.53 6.99
C GLU A 497 18.55 -7.79 6.12
N THR A 498 17.51 -8.60 6.29
CA THR A 498 17.37 -9.89 5.60
C THR A 498 17.07 -9.75 4.10
N SER A 499 16.50 -8.62 3.68
CA SER A 499 16.10 -8.35 2.30
C SER A 499 16.19 -6.87 1.97
N ASN A 500 16.48 -6.55 0.70
CA ASN A 500 16.38 -5.19 0.16
C ASN A 500 14.94 -4.84 -0.28
N ARG A 501 13.99 -5.76 -0.11
CA ARG A 501 12.55 -5.55 -0.33
C ARG A 501 11.91 -5.09 0.97
N LEU A 502 11.90 -3.78 1.18
CA LEU A 502 11.42 -3.18 2.42
C LEU A 502 9.90 -3.14 2.46
N HIS A 503 9.35 -3.51 3.61
CA HIS A 503 7.90 -3.50 3.81
C HIS A 503 7.33 -2.08 3.61
N HIS A 504 6.12 -1.98 3.05
CA HIS A 504 5.52 -0.69 2.66
C HIS A 504 4.99 0.15 3.84
N LYS A 505 4.91 -0.44 5.03
CA LYS A 505 4.50 0.18 6.31
C LYS A 505 5.46 -0.24 7.42
N ASN A 506 5.49 0.51 8.52
CA ASN A 506 6.42 0.36 9.63
C ASN A 506 5.80 -0.45 10.77
N GLU A 507 6.10 -1.75 10.82
CA GLU A 507 5.52 -2.65 11.84
C GLU A 507 5.90 -2.25 13.27
N VAL A 508 7.08 -1.69 13.52
CA VAL A 508 7.48 -1.22 14.85
C VAL A 508 6.54 -0.11 15.36
N VAL A 509 6.07 0.77 14.48
CA VAL A 509 5.10 1.81 14.85
C VAL A 509 3.74 1.19 15.13
N ALA A 510 3.27 0.27 14.28
CA ALA A 510 2.00 -0.43 14.44
C ALA A 510 1.95 -1.28 15.72
N GLN A 511 3.03 -2.01 16.01
CA GLN A 511 3.18 -2.82 17.22
C GLN A 511 3.11 -1.98 18.49
N GLY A 512 3.58 -0.73 18.47
CA GLY A 512 3.41 0.21 19.59
C GLY A 512 1.94 0.38 19.99
N TYR A 513 1.03 0.43 19.02
CA TYR A 513 -0.41 0.54 19.25
C TYR A 513 -1.07 -0.82 19.51
N GLU A 514 -0.69 -1.86 18.78
CA GLU A 514 -1.24 -3.22 18.97
C GLU A 514 -0.94 -3.75 20.38
N LYS A 515 0.22 -3.44 20.97
CA LYS A 515 0.54 -3.75 22.38
C LYS A 515 -0.51 -3.18 23.35
N LEU A 516 -1.01 -1.96 23.11
CA LEU A 516 -2.05 -1.34 23.93
C LEU A 516 -3.40 -2.07 23.79
N ASP A 517 -3.74 -2.52 22.58
CA ASP A 517 -4.96 -3.29 22.35
C ASP A 517 -4.87 -4.70 22.96
N GLN A 518 -3.73 -5.38 22.84
CA GLN A 518 -3.46 -6.67 23.49
C GLN A 518 -3.50 -6.55 25.02
N PHE A 519 -2.95 -5.47 25.58
CA PHE A 519 -3.05 -5.19 27.00
C PHE A 519 -4.50 -5.11 27.48
N LYS A 520 -5.35 -4.37 26.76
CA LYS A 520 -6.79 -4.30 27.04
C LYS A 520 -7.46 -5.67 26.91
N LYS A 521 -7.20 -6.42 25.84
CA LYS A 521 -7.78 -7.75 25.61
C LYS A 521 -7.49 -8.71 26.78
N GLU A 522 -6.24 -8.73 27.27
CA GLU A 522 -5.88 -9.59 28.41
C GLU A 522 -6.55 -9.12 29.71
N ILE A 523 -6.67 -7.80 29.96
CA ILE A 523 -7.45 -7.29 31.10
C ILE A 523 -8.90 -7.76 31.02
N VAL A 524 -9.56 -7.56 29.89
CA VAL A 524 -10.97 -7.94 29.69
C VAL A 524 -11.16 -9.43 29.93
N LYS A 525 -10.27 -10.26 29.38
CA LYS A 525 -10.27 -11.71 29.57
C LYS A 525 -10.10 -12.11 31.04
N LEU A 526 -9.09 -11.59 31.73
CA LEU A 526 -8.82 -11.93 33.14
C LEU A 526 -9.93 -11.46 34.08
N LEU A 527 -10.58 -10.33 33.79
CA LEU A 527 -11.77 -9.87 34.51
C LEU A 527 -12.97 -10.79 34.26
N ALA A 528 -13.21 -11.20 33.00
CA ALA A 528 -14.30 -12.11 32.64
C ALA A 528 -14.14 -13.51 33.26
N GLU A 529 -12.91 -14.02 33.31
CA GLU A 529 -12.55 -15.30 33.95
C GLU A 529 -12.54 -15.22 35.50
N ASN A 530 -12.78 -14.04 36.08
CA ASN A 530 -12.74 -13.77 37.52
C ASN A 530 -11.41 -14.17 38.19
N LYS A 531 -10.27 -13.78 37.59
CA LYS A 531 -8.91 -14.11 38.04
C LYS A 531 -8.16 -12.89 38.62
N PRO A 532 -8.48 -12.45 39.85
CA PRO A 532 -7.96 -11.20 40.41
C PRO A 532 -6.45 -11.24 40.71
N LYS A 533 -5.89 -12.40 41.06
CA LYS A 533 -4.46 -12.54 41.34
C LYS A 533 -3.64 -12.50 40.06
N GLU A 534 -4.05 -13.25 39.04
CA GLU A 534 -3.40 -13.27 37.73
C GLU A 534 -3.47 -11.91 37.05
N LEU A 535 -4.57 -11.17 37.21
CA LEU A 535 -4.67 -9.79 36.75
C LEU A 535 -3.66 -8.88 37.46
N LEU A 536 -3.51 -9.00 38.77
CA LEU A 536 -2.52 -8.22 39.52
C LEU A 536 -1.09 -8.57 39.09
N ASP A 537 -0.77 -9.87 38.95
CA ASP A 537 0.53 -10.34 38.47
C ASP A 537 0.81 -9.83 37.04
N TYR A 538 -0.22 -9.81 36.18
CA TYR A 538 -0.12 -9.27 34.82
C TYR A 538 0.14 -7.76 34.81
N LEU A 539 -0.53 -6.98 35.66
CA LEU A 539 -0.35 -5.52 35.73
C LEU A 539 1.07 -5.12 36.16
N VAL A 540 1.72 -5.89 37.03
CA VAL A 540 3.07 -5.61 37.54
C VAL A 540 4.19 -6.33 36.79
N ALA A 541 3.85 -7.28 35.91
CA ALA A 541 4.82 -7.88 35.00
C ALA A 541 5.47 -6.81 34.12
N THR A 542 6.75 -6.99 33.81
CA THR A 542 7.55 -5.97 33.12
C THR A 542 7.88 -6.38 31.69
N SER A 543 7.93 -5.39 30.80
CA SER A 543 8.50 -5.54 29.46
C SER A 543 10.03 -5.76 29.52
N PRO A 544 10.71 -6.09 28.40
CA PRO A 544 12.16 -6.26 28.37
C PRO A 544 12.97 -5.03 28.82
N THR A 545 12.37 -3.84 28.80
CA THR A 545 12.98 -2.59 29.29
C THR A 545 12.80 -2.37 30.79
N GLY A 546 12.06 -3.27 31.47
CA GLY A 546 11.75 -3.17 32.90
C GLY A 546 10.54 -2.30 33.23
N VAL A 547 9.77 -1.86 32.24
CA VAL A 547 8.55 -1.06 32.43
C VAL A 547 7.38 -1.97 32.81
N PRO A 548 6.61 -1.68 33.87
CA PRO A 548 5.46 -2.51 34.26
C PRO A 548 4.29 -2.34 33.29
N ASN A 549 3.52 -3.41 33.05
CA ASN A 549 2.39 -3.40 32.11
C ASN A 549 1.30 -2.38 32.43
N TYR A 550 1.08 -2.04 33.71
CA TYR A 550 0.13 -0.99 34.09
C TYR A 550 0.47 0.40 33.55
N SER A 551 1.67 0.60 32.99
CA SER A 551 2.03 1.77 32.17
C SER A 551 1.08 1.99 30.98
N MET A 552 0.43 0.94 30.49
CA MET A 552 -0.50 0.97 29.35
C MET A 552 -1.96 1.23 29.76
N LEU A 553 -2.23 1.48 31.05
CA LEU A 553 -3.57 1.87 31.49
C LEU A 553 -4.02 3.15 30.78
N SER A 554 -5.27 3.14 30.34
CA SER A 554 -6.03 4.28 29.82
C SER A 554 -7.41 4.32 30.49
N LYS A 555 -8.20 5.37 30.23
CA LYS A 555 -9.56 5.50 30.79
C LYS A 555 -10.41 4.24 30.65
N GLU A 556 -10.37 3.58 29.48
CA GLU A 556 -11.15 2.38 29.18
C GLU A 556 -10.78 1.25 30.13
N THR A 557 -9.50 0.85 30.15
CA THR A 557 -9.00 -0.24 31.02
C THR A 557 -9.04 0.10 32.52
N GLN A 558 -8.81 1.37 32.89
CA GLN A 558 -8.90 1.84 34.26
C GLN A 558 -10.34 1.66 34.77
N ASN A 559 -11.33 2.06 33.97
CA ASN A 559 -12.73 1.88 34.31
C ASN A 559 -13.11 0.41 34.38
N TYR A 560 -12.71 -0.41 33.40
CA TYR A 560 -12.99 -1.85 33.40
C TYR A 560 -12.54 -2.53 34.67
N ILE A 561 -11.41 -2.12 35.27
CA ILE A 561 -10.92 -2.69 36.52
C ILE A 561 -11.63 -2.05 37.74
N ALA A 562 -11.69 -0.71 37.81
CA ALA A 562 -12.16 0.03 38.99
C ALA A 562 -13.66 -0.15 39.28
N TYR A 563 -14.46 -0.38 38.24
CA TYR A 563 -15.91 -0.61 38.33
C TYR A 563 -16.27 -2.11 38.31
N ASN A 564 -15.32 -3.02 38.15
CA ASN A 564 -15.60 -4.45 38.13
C ASN A 564 -16.05 -4.98 39.49
N ARG A 565 -16.94 -5.97 39.48
CA ARG A 565 -17.31 -6.75 40.67
C ARG A 565 -16.11 -7.40 41.38
N ASN A 566 -15.04 -7.70 40.65
CA ASN A 566 -13.82 -8.31 41.19
C ASN A 566 -12.87 -7.31 41.86
N TRP A 567 -13.13 -6.00 41.76
CA TRP A 567 -12.27 -4.97 42.34
C TRP A 567 -11.94 -5.19 43.83
N PRO A 568 -12.90 -5.52 44.73
CA PRO A 568 -12.58 -5.75 46.14
C PRO A 568 -11.59 -6.91 46.35
N ALA A 569 -11.65 -7.95 45.52
CA ALA A 569 -10.70 -9.06 45.57
C ALA A 569 -9.31 -8.63 45.07
N ILE A 570 -9.25 -7.85 43.98
CA ILE A 570 -8.00 -7.28 43.44
C ILE A 570 -7.33 -6.37 44.49
N GLN A 571 -8.10 -5.50 45.14
CA GLN A 571 -7.60 -4.61 46.20
C GLN A 571 -7.00 -5.42 47.36
N LYS A 572 -7.67 -6.49 47.79
CA LYS A 572 -7.19 -7.35 48.89
C LYS A 572 -5.89 -8.08 48.53
N GLU A 573 -5.76 -8.57 47.29
CA GLU A 573 -4.52 -9.17 46.82
C GLU A 573 -3.38 -8.14 46.73
N LEU A 574 -3.68 -6.92 46.29
CA LEU A 574 -2.71 -5.81 46.24
C LEU A 574 -2.20 -5.42 47.64
N GLU A 575 -3.09 -5.34 48.62
CA GLU A 575 -2.73 -5.05 50.02
C GLU A 575 -1.85 -6.15 50.62
N LYS A 576 -2.21 -7.42 50.41
CA LYS A 576 -1.48 -8.59 50.95
C LYS A 576 -0.13 -8.87 50.29
N SER A 577 0.04 -8.52 49.01
CA SER A 577 1.24 -8.88 48.26
C SER A 577 2.52 -8.33 48.91
N THR A 578 3.58 -9.12 49.00
CA THR A 578 4.89 -8.64 49.51
C THR A 578 5.93 -8.46 48.42
N SER A 579 5.65 -8.98 47.21
CA SER A 579 6.54 -8.92 46.05
C SER A 579 6.45 -7.61 45.27
N ILE A 580 5.33 -6.87 45.39
CA ILE A 580 5.12 -5.62 44.66
C ILE A 580 5.76 -4.44 45.40
N PRO A 581 6.63 -3.65 44.75
CA PRO A 581 7.24 -2.46 45.33
C PRO A 581 6.21 -1.45 45.86
N LYS A 582 6.53 -0.78 46.96
CA LYS A 582 5.61 0.14 47.65
C LYS A 582 5.12 1.30 46.77
N ASN A 583 5.98 1.84 45.91
CA ASN A 583 5.63 2.87 44.94
C ASN A 583 4.60 2.37 43.92
N GLN A 584 4.82 1.17 43.35
CA GLN A 584 3.86 0.59 42.39
C GLN A 584 2.53 0.26 43.05
N LYS A 585 2.53 -0.19 44.32
CA LYS A 585 1.28 -0.37 45.08
C LYS A 585 0.50 0.93 45.23
N GLN A 586 1.20 2.03 45.55
CA GLN A 586 0.57 3.35 45.69
C GLN A 586 0.01 3.84 44.34
N ASP A 587 0.74 3.61 43.24
CA ASP A 587 0.27 3.93 41.90
C ASP A 587 -1.01 3.15 41.56
N LEU A 588 -1.01 1.83 41.72
CA LEU A 588 -2.19 0.99 41.43
C LEU A 588 -3.39 1.35 42.31
N LEU A 589 -3.18 1.62 43.61
CA LEU A 589 -4.26 2.09 44.48
C LEU A 589 -4.79 3.45 44.05
N ARG A 590 -3.93 4.36 43.60
CA ARG A 590 -4.34 5.68 43.11
C ARG A 590 -5.15 5.57 41.81
N LEU A 591 -4.70 4.73 40.88
CA LEU A 591 -5.34 4.57 39.57
C LEU A 591 -6.63 3.77 39.66
N LEU A 592 -6.69 2.72 40.47
CA LEU A 592 -7.78 1.74 40.40
C LEU A 592 -8.76 1.83 41.58
N SER A 593 -8.35 2.41 42.72
CA SER A 593 -9.26 2.60 43.87
C SER A 593 -9.99 3.94 43.79
N ARG A 594 -11.29 3.89 43.49
CA ARG A 594 -12.18 5.07 43.49
C ARG A 594 -12.30 5.75 44.86
N ASP A 595 -11.96 5.05 45.94
CA ASP A 595 -11.96 5.59 47.30
C ASP A 595 -10.67 6.33 47.66
N ASN A 596 -9.63 6.25 46.82
CA ASN A 596 -8.37 6.93 47.07
C ASN A 596 -8.55 8.44 46.90
N LEU A 597 -8.10 9.22 47.88
CA LEU A 597 -8.19 10.69 47.86
C LEU A 597 -7.39 11.33 46.72
N GLN A 598 -6.40 10.61 46.17
CA GLN A 598 -5.58 11.05 45.05
C GLN A 598 -6.01 10.41 43.71
N HIS A 599 -7.15 9.72 43.67
CA HIS A 599 -7.65 9.11 42.45
C HIS A 599 -7.89 10.17 41.38
N ASP A 600 -7.36 9.93 40.19
CA ASP A 600 -7.54 10.76 39.01
C ASP A 600 -7.73 9.87 37.78
N ASN A 601 -8.46 10.37 36.79
CA ASN A 601 -8.81 9.60 35.60
C ASN A 601 -7.77 9.83 34.51
N LEU A 602 -7.23 8.75 33.98
CA LEU A 602 -6.45 8.79 32.75
C LEU A 602 -7.36 9.20 31.58
N SER A 603 -6.76 9.77 30.54
CA SER A 603 -7.45 10.03 29.27
C SER A 603 -7.75 8.72 28.55
N ALA A 604 -8.81 8.71 27.73
CA ALA A 604 -9.02 7.64 26.77
C ALA A 604 -7.94 7.71 25.68
N ILE A 605 -7.68 6.61 24.99
CA ILE A 605 -6.69 6.57 23.91
C ILE A 605 -7.31 6.01 22.63
N THR A 606 -6.86 6.52 21.49
CA THR A 606 -7.21 6.00 20.17
C THR A 606 -6.10 6.32 19.17
N TRP A 607 -6.10 5.63 18.03
CA TRP A 607 -5.18 5.83 16.93
C TRP A 607 -5.89 5.51 15.61
N SER A 608 -5.31 5.94 14.49
CA SER A 608 -5.89 5.68 13.18
C SER A 608 -5.62 4.24 12.71
N LYS A 609 -6.69 3.46 12.53
CA LYS A 609 -6.67 2.14 11.89
C LYS A 609 -6.33 2.17 10.38
N TYR A 610 -6.24 3.37 9.80
CA TYR A 610 -6.03 3.56 8.36
C TYR A 610 -4.67 4.17 8.05
N SER A 611 -3.86 4.47 9.06
CA SER A 611 -2.57 5.15 8.90
C SER A 611 -1.51 4.34 8.15
N SER A 612 -1.74 3.05 7.93
CA SER A 612 -0.92 2.18 7.09
C SER A 612 -1.23 2.27 5.59
N LYS A 613 -2.36 2.89 5.20
CA LYS A 613 -2.75 3.04 3.79
C LYS A 613 -2.05 4.25 3.16
N PRO A 614 -1.80 4.25 1.84
CA PRO A 614 -1.35 5.45 1.13
C PRO A 614 -2.38 6.58 1.27
N LEU A 615 -1.89 7.82 1.33
CA LEU A 615 -2.75 8.99 1.41
C LEU A 615 -3.30 9.35 0.02
N LEU A 616 -4.61 9.46 -0.09
CA LEU A 616 -5.33 9.77 -1.34
C LEU A 616 -4.81 11.05 -2.01
N ASP A 617 -4.56 12.09 -1.21
CA ASP A 617 -4.07 13.38 -1.70
C ASP A 617 -2.64 13.31 -2.21
N VAL A 618 -1.81 12.42 -1.64
CA VAL A 618 -0.45 12.18 -2.13
C VAL A 618 -0.47 11.47 -3.48
N GLU A 619 -1.32 10.46 -3.65
CA GLU A 619 -1.38 9.68 -4.90
C GLU A 619 -2.02 10.48 -6.05
N LEU A 620 -3.09 11.24 -5.78
CA LEU A 620 -3.66 12.17 -6.76
C LEU A 620 -2.66 13.24 -7.21
N ASN A 621 -1.81 13.72 -6.30
CA ASN A 621 -0.77 14.70 -6.63
C ASN A 621 0.28 14.12 -7.59
N LYS A 622 0.73 12.87 -7.39
CA LYS A 622 1.65 12.21 -8.33
C LYS A 622 1.08 12.14 -9.74
N ILE A 623 -0.21 11.81 -9.87
CA ILE A 623 -0.90 11.77 -11.16
C ILE A 623 -0.94 13.16 -11.80
N ALA A 624 -1.29 14.19 -11.03
CA ALA A 624 -1.28 15.57 -11.52
C ALA A 624 0.11 16.05 -11.98
N GLU A 625 1.17 15.67 -11.25
CA GLU A 625 2.57 15.95 -11.60
C GLU A 625 2.99 15.23 -12.88
N GLY A 626 2.66 13.94 -13.00
CA GLY A 626 2.97 13.16 -14.20
C GLY A 626 2.31 13.73 -15.44
N LEU A 627 1.04 14.14 -15.34
CA LEU A 627 0.30 14.81 -16.43
C LEU A 627 0.98 16.11 -16.86
N GLU A 628 1.36 16.96 -15.90
CA GLU A 628 1.99 18.25 -16.17
C GLU A 628 3.38 18.08 -16.79
N LEU A 629 4.21 17.19 -16.22
CA LEU A 629 5.54 16.94 -16.72
C LEU A 629 5.49 16.32 -18.12
N THR A 630 4.57 15.38 -18.36
CA THR A 630 4.36 14.78 -19.68
C THR A 630 4.04 15.86 -20.71
N ALA A 631 3.11 16.78 -20.41
CA ALA A 631 2.80 17.90 -21.30
C ALA A 631 4.00 18.83 -21.53
N LYS A 632 4.73 19.20 -20.45
CA LYS A 632 5.92 20.08 -20.54
C LYS A 632 7.01 19.45 -21.41
N ILE A 633 7.36 18.20 -21.16
CA ILE A 633 8.41 17.51 -21.90
C ILE A 633 8.00 17.26 -23.34
N TYR A 634 6.74 16.88 -23.59
CA TYR A 634 6.24 16.66 -24.94
C TYR A 634 6.38 17.93 -25.79
N ASN A 635 6.03 19.09 -25.21
CA ASN A 635 6.20 20.40 -25.86
C ASN A 635 7.68 20.77 -26.08
N GLU A 636 8.56 20.48 -25.12
CA GLU A 636 10.00 20.75 -25.22
C GLU A 636 10.68 19.89 -26.31
N LYS A 637 10.33 18.60 -26.39
CA LYS A 637 10.86 17.66 -27.41
C LYS A 637 10.51 18.11 -28.84
N ARG A 638 9.40 18.86 -29.01
CA ARG A 638 8.90 19.28 -30.32
C ARG A 638 9.71 20.42 -30.99
N GLY A 639 10.39 21.28 -30.22
CA GLY A 639 11.35 22.29 -30.72
C GLY A 639 10.77 23.37 -31.64
N ARG A 640 11.61 23.90 -32.57
CA ARG A 640 11.38 25.14 -33.38
C ARG A 640 10.12 25.12 -34.30
N GLU A 641 9.27 24.11 -34.22
CA GLU A 641 7.92 24.12 -34.83
C GLU A 641 6.93 25.04 -34.10
N TRP A 642 7.31 25.64 -32.96
CA TRP A 642 6.48 26.61 -32.22
C TRP A 642 5.95 27.79 -33.06
N TRP A 643 6.52 28.04 -34.25
CA TRP A 643 6.12 29.13 -35.15
C TRP A 643 5.20 28.70 -36.30
N PHE A 644 4.99 27.40 -36.54
CA PHE A 644 4.20 26.91 -37.67
C PHE A 644 2.81 26.45 -37.25
N LYS A 645 1.80 27.30 -37.52
CA LYS A 645 0.38 26.94 -37.39
C LYS A 645 -0.02 25.92 -38.46
N GLY A 646 -0.54 24.78 -38.01
CA GLY A 646 -1.09 23.73 -38.86
C GLY A 646 -2.06 22.89 -38.06
N SER A 647 -3.12 22.36 -38.69
CA SER A 647 -4.25 21.72 -37.99
C SER A 647 -3.86 20.57 -37.05
N ARG A 648 -2.80 19.82 -37.37
CA ARG A 648 -2.23 18.76 -36.51
C ARG A 648 -1.39 19.30 -35.36
N ASN A 649 -0.77 20.47 -35.52
CA ASN A 649 -0.04 21.14 -34.45
C ASN A 649 -1.02 21.62 -33.38
N ASP A 650 -2.06 22.32 -33.81
CA ASP A 650 -3.11 22.85 -32.95
C ASP A 650 -3.82 21.72 -32.18
N ALA A 651 -4.12 20.58 -32.83
CA ALA A 651 -4.73 19.42 -32.16
C ALA A 651 -3.87 18.85 -31.03
N ARG A 652 -2.54 18.72 -31.24
CA ARG A 652 -1.61 18.20 -30.22
C ARG A 652 -1.34 19.21 -29.11
N GLU A 653 -1.32 20.50 -29.43
CA GLU A 653 -1.22 21.58 -28.44
C GLU A 653 -2.46 21.59 -27.54
N THR A 654 -3.67 21.57 -28.11
CA THR A 654 -4.92 21.47 -27.35
C THR A 654 -4.96 20.23 -26.46
N GLN A 655 -4.51 19.07 -26.92
CA GLN A 655 -4.44 17.87 -26.06
C GLN A 655 -3.48 18.05 -24.88
N CYS A 656 -2.32 18.69 -25.07
CA CYS A 656 -1.42 19.00 -23.96
C CYS A 656 -2.04 20.02 -22.99
N GLU A 657 -2.78 21.00 -23.49
CA GLU A 657 -3.55 21.95 -22.66
C GLU A 657 -4.63 21.23 -21.84
N GLU A 658 -5.30 20.21 -22.41
CA GLU A 658 -6.27 19.38 -21.68
C GLU A 658 -5.60 18.56 -20.57
N LEU A 659 -4.41 17.98 -20.79
CA LEU A 659 -3.66 17.31 -19.72
C LEU A 659 -3.31 18.27 -18.57
N GLN A 660 -2.87 19.47 -18.92
CA GLN A 660 -2.61 20.52 -17.92
C GLN A 660 -3.89 20.97 -17.22
N ARG A 661 -5.04 20.99 -17.91
CA ARG A 661 -6.34 21.27 -17.31
C ARG A 661 -6.71 20.21 -16.28
N VAL A 662 -6.61 18.93 -16.63
CA VAL A 662 -6.87 17.82 -15.71
C VAL A 662 -5.97 17.92 -14.48
N SER A 663 -4.66 18.16 -14.68
CA SER A 663 -3.71 18.37 -13.58
C SER A 663 -4.14 19.53 -12.65
N LYS A 664 -4.51 20.69 -13.22
CA LYS A 664 -5.01 21.85 -12.45
C LYS A 664 -6.31 21.54 -11.69
N GLU A 665 -7.23 20.79 -12.30
CA GLU A 665 -8.50 20.41 -11.66
C GLU A 665 -8.27 19.47 -10.48
N ILE A 666 -7.39 18.47 -10.61
CA ILE A 666 -6.98 17.61 -9.52
C ILE A 666 -6.31 18.44 -8.41
N ASN A 667 -5.38 19.33 -8.74
CA ASN A 667 -4.73 20.20 -7.75
C ASN A 667 -5.74 21.11 -7.02
N THR A 668 -6.74 21.64 -7.73
CA THR A 668 -7.81 22.45 -7.13
C THR A 668 -8.67 21.61 -6.19
N LEU A 669 -8.98 20.36 -6.54
CA LEU A 669 -9.66 19.42 -5.63
C LEU A 669 -8.84 19.26 -4.34
N LEU A 670 -7.53 19.02 -4.44
CA LEU A 670 -6.64 18.81 -3.29
C LEU A 670 -6.46 20.04 -2.38
N GLN A 671 -6.88 21.23 -2.81
CA GLN A 671 -6.91 22.45 -1.99
C GLN A 671 -8.16 22.56 -1.12
N SER A 672 -9.21 21.77 -1.38
CA SER A 672 -10.42 21.80 -0.58
C SER A 672 -10.17 21.26 0.83
N LYS A 673 -10.52 22.05 1.85
CA LYS A 673 -10.34 21.70 3.27
C LYS A 673 -11.23 20.54 3.74
N SER A 674 -12.31 20.25 3.01
CA SER A 674 -13.28 19.21 3.33
C SER A 674 -13.63 18.42 2.08
N LEU A 675 -12.84 17.38 1.80
CA LEU A 675 -13.08 16.45 0.70
C LEU A 675 -14.14 15.42 1.10
N THR A 676 -15.12 15.22 0.23
CA THR A 676 -16.09 14.13 0.35
C THR A 676 -15.83 13.07 -0.71
N LYS A 677 -16.26 11.83 -0.43
CA LYS A 677 -16.21 10.71 -1.39
C LYS A 677 -16.83 11.07 -2.74
N SER A 678 -18.00 11.71 -2.72
CA SER A 678 -18.71 12.12 -3.94
C SER A 678 -17.90 13.14 -4.77
N GLN A 679 -17.31 14.16 -4.13
CA GLN A 679 -16.52 15.16 -4.84
C GLN A 679 -15.27 14.57 -5.49
N VAL A 680 -14.60 13.65 -4.80
CA VAL A 680 -13.43 12.95 -5.35
C VAL A 680 -13.85 12.13 -6.56
N LEU A 681 -14.85 11.26 -6.42
CA LEU A 681 -15.31 10.39 -7.50
C LEU A 681 -15.78 11.20 -8.72
N GLU A 682 -16.57 12.25 -8.53
CA GLU A 682 -17.04 13.11 -9.62
C GLU A 682 -15.87 13.72 -10.40
N LYS A 683 -14.88 14.29 -9.70
CA LYS A 683 -13.72 14.91 -10.36
C LYS A 683 -12.80 13.90 -11.04
N VAL A 684 -12.58 12.75 -10.41
CA VAL A 684 -11.76 11.67 -11.00
C VAL A 684 -12.45 11.09 -12.25
N LEU A 685 -13.77 10.88 -12.23
CA LEU A 685 -14.52 10.39 -13.39
C LEU A 685 -14.53 11.39 -14.55
N ASN A 686 -14.72 12.69 -14.27
CA ASN A 686 -14.62 13.73 -15.31
C ASN A 686 -13.20 13.80 -15.93
N SER A 687 -12.18 13.57 -15.11
CA SER A 687 -10.78 13.50 -15.58
C SER A 687 -10.57 12.28 -16.48
N ILE A 688 -11.07 11.11 -16.08
CA ILE A 688 -11.04 9.86 -16.88
C ILE A 688 -11.74 10.08 -18.23
N GLU A 689 -12.92 10.71 -18.25
CA GLU A 689 -13.65 10.97 -19.50
C GLU A 689 -12.87 11.90 -20.45
N THR A 690 -12.19 12.91 -19.89
CA THR A 690 -11.32 13.79 -20.67
C THR A 690 -10.16 13.00 -21.29
N LEU A 691 -9.50 12.15 -20.52
CA LEU A 691 -8.40 11.30 -21.01
C LEU A 691 -8.88 10.28 -22.06
N ASP A 692 -10.04 9.66 -21.86
CA ASP A 692 -10.65 8.75 -22.84
C ASP A 692 -11.00 9.46 -24.15
N LYS A 693 -11.41 10.74 -24.08
CA LYS A 693 -11.64 11.54 -25.29
C LYS A 693 -10.33 11.76 -26.05
N ILE A 694 -9.24 12.11 -25.36
CA ILE A 694 -7.92 12.28 -26.00
C ILE A 694 -7.47 10.96 -26.65
N ASP A 695 -7.63 9.82 -25.97
CA ASP A 695 -7.31 8.49 -26.50
C ASP A 695 -8.11 8.17 -27.79
N ARG A 696 -9.43 8.46 -27.80
CA ARG A 696 -10.29 8.29 -28.98
C ARG A 696 -9.91 9.23 -30.12
N ASP A 697 -9.62 10.50 -29.83
CA ASP A 697 -9.23 11.49 -30.82
C ASP A 697 -7.90 11.10 -31.50
N ILE A 698 -6.92 10.61 -30.73
CA ILE A 698 -5.66 10.07 -31.28
C ILE A 698 -5.91 8.80 -32.10
N SER A 699 -6.81 7.92 -31.65
CA SER A 699 -7.16 6.69 -32.38
C SER A 699 -7.81 6.96 -33.74
N ALA A 700 -8.52 8.08 -33.89
CA ALA A 700 -9.12 8.51 -35.15
C ALA A 700 -8.08 9.02 -36.18
N GLU A 701 -6.85 9.29 -35.75
CA GLU A 701 -5.77 9.72 -36.63
C GLU A 701 -5.07 8.52 -37.29
N SER A 702 -4.93 8.54 -38.62
CA SER A 702 -4.10 7.58 -39.32
C SER A 702 -2.61 7.85 -39.05
N ASN A 703 -2.01 7.02 -38.20
CA ASN A 703 -0.62 7.10 -37.75
C ASN A 703 0.15 5.81 -38.07
N TRP A 704 1.37 5.93 -38.60
CA TRP A 704 2.21 4.78 -38.98
C TRP A 704 2.73 4.00 -37.76
N PHE A 705 2.94 4.70 -36.63
CA PHE A 705 3.25 4.13 -35.32
C PHE A 705 2.25 4.62 -34.27
N GLN A 706 2.03 3.81 -33.24
CA GLN A 706 1.18 4.20 -32.11
C GLN A 706 1.77 5.42 -31.40
N SER A 707 0.93 6.42 -31.14
CA SER A 707 1.36 7.65 -30.49
C SER A 707 1.85 7.37 -29.07
N THR A 708 3.03 7.88 -28.72
CA THR A 708 3.55 7.78 -27.34
C THR A 708 2.62 8.49 -26.37
N LEU A 709 2.09 9.66 -26.76
CA LEU A 709 1.10 10.41 -25.97
C LEU A 709 -0.17 9.59 -25.67
N GLN A 710 -0.60 8.74 -26.60
CA GLN A 710 -1.76 7.89 -26.37
C GLN A 710 -1.53 6.90 -25.23
N LYS A 711 -0.36 6.24 -25.22
CA LYS A 711 0.03 5.30 -24.15
C LYS A 711 0.16 6.00 -22.80
N GLU A 712 0.75 7.20 -22.77
CA GLU A 712 0.84 8.01 -21.56
C GLU A 712 -0.55 8.34 -20.98
N VAL A 713 -1.48 8.76 -21.84
CA VAL A 713 -2.86 9.07 -21.45
C VAL A 713 -3.57 7.84 -20.90
N GLN A 714 -3.37 6.67 -21.51
CA GLN A 714 -3.92 5.40 -21.02
C GLN A 714 -3.37 5.04 -19.64
N LEU A 715 -2.07 5.27 -19.39
CA LEU A 715 -1.45 5.04 -18.08
C LEU A 715 -2.06 5.94 -17.00
N PHE A 716 -2.17 7.25 -17.25
CA PHE A 716 -2.79 8.18 -16.28
C PHE A 716 -4.27 7.86 -16.04
N ARG A 717 -4.99 7.44 -17.08
CA ARG A 717 -6.38 6.99 -16.94
C ARG A 717 -6.49 5.79 -16.01
N ASP A 718 -5.61 4.81 -16.17
CA ASP A 718 -5.69 3.58 -15.37
C ASP A 718 -5.27 3.85 -13.92
N GLN A 719 -4.30 4.74 -13.68
CA GLN A 719 -4.01 5.26 -12.33
C GLN A 719 -5.22 5.94 -11.70
N LEU A 720 -5.97 6.76 -12.45
CA LEU A 720 -7.20 7.39 -11.95
C LEU A 720 -8.32 6.38 -11.69
N LYS A 721 -8.42 5.30 -12.46
CA LYS A 721 -9.37 4.20 -12.18
C LYS A 721 -9.05 3.49 -10.87
N ASP A 722 -7.77 3.31 -10.55
CA ASP A 722 -7.35 2.74 -9.27
C ASP A 722 -7.74 3.65 -8.10
N ILE A 723 -7.64 4.98 -8.26
CA ILE A 723 -8.08 5.96 -7.25
C ILE A 723 -9.59 5.83 -6.94
N CYS A 724 -10.42 5.44 -7.90
CA CYS A 724 -11.86 5.21 -7.65
C CYS A 724 -12.11 4.11 -6.61
N GLN A 725 -11.15 3.20 -6.37
CA GLN A 725 -11.18 2.19 -5.31
C GLN A 725 -10.72 2.82 -3.98
N LEU A 726 -11.51 3.77 -3.47
CA LEU A 726 -11.15 4.63 -2.34
C LEU A 726 -10.88 3.88 -1.03
N ASP A 727 -11.33 2.63 -0.91
CA ASP A 727 -11.03 1.75 0.22
C ASP A 727 -9.53 1.41 0.33
N LYS A 728 -8.77 1.50 -0.76
CA LYS A 728 -7.32 1.30 -0.77
C LYS A 728 -6.54 2.48 -0.16
N TYR A 729 -7.18 3.63 0.02
CA TYR A 729 -6.53 4.87 0.43
C TYR A 729 -7.04 5.38 1.78
N ALA A 730 -6.19 6.14 2.45
CA ALA A 730 -6.53 6.93 3.62
C ALA A 730 -6.66 8.41 3.23
N PHE A 731 -7.42 9.18 4.00
CA PHE A 731 -7.57 10.62 3.81
C PHE A 731 -7.16 11.36 5.08
N LYS A 732 -6.36 12.42 4.94
CA LYS A 732 -6.01 13.30 6.05
C LYS A 732 -7.05 14.41 6.20
N SER A 733 -7.89 14.29 7.22
CA SER A 733 -8.90 15.30 7.54
C SER A 733 -8.26 16.51 8.21
N THR A 734 -8.26 17.67 7.55
CA THR A 734 -7.80 18.93 8.17
C THR A 734 -8.73 19.40 9.30
N LYS A 735 -10.00 18.99 9.27
CA LYS A 735 -11.01 19.33 10.28
C LYS A 735 -10.79 18.57 11.59
N LEU A 736 -10.39 17.30 11.50
CA LEU A 736 -10.17 16.43 12.66
C LEU A 736 -8.69 16.31 13.04
N ASP A 737 -7.80 16.79 12.17
CA ASP A 737 -6.35 16.59 12.22
C ASP A 737 -5.98 15.10 12.39
N GLU A 738 -6.61 14.24 11.57
CA GLU A 738 -6.52 12.77 11.67
C GLU A 738 -6.53 12.11 10.30
N ILE A 739 -5.86 10.96 10.22
CA ILE A 739 -5.98 10.03 9.09
C ILE A 739 -7.23 9.19 9.28
N ILE A 740 -8.13 9.22 8.31
CA ILE A 740 -9.44 8.57 8.33
C ILE A 740 -9.71 7.81 7.02
N SER A 741 -10.75 6.98 7.02
CA SER A 741 -11.35 6.45 5.79
C SER A 741 -12.57 7.29 5.40
N LEU A 742 -12.70 7.64 4.12
CA LEU A 742 -13.89 8.35 3.61
C LEU A 742 -15.16 7.50 3.75
N GLU A 743 -15.04 6.17 3.69
CA GLU A 743 -16.15 5.25 3.92
C GLU A 743 -16.61 5.28 5.38
N MET A 744 -15.67 5.31 6.32
CA MET A 744 -16.01 5.39 7.75
C MET A 744 -16.69 6.72 8.09
N GLU A 745 -16.27 7.83 7.45
CA GLU A 745 -16.98 9.10 7.57
C GLU A 745 -18.40 9.04 7.01
N GLU A 746 -18.60 8.37 5.87
CA GLU A 746 -19.92 8.14 5.29
C GLU A 746 -20.82 7.34 6.26
N GLN A 747 -20.26 6.33 6.94
CA GLN A 747 -20.96 5.56 7.96
C GLN A 747 -21.36 6.43 9.16
N PHE A 748 -20.45 7.24 9.70
CA PHE A 748 -20.78 8.16 10.79
C PHE A 748 -21.86 9.18 10.39
N GLN A 749 -21.83 9.66 9.14
CA GLN A 749 -22.83 10.61 8.61
C GLN A 749 -24.24 10.01 8.48
N LYS A 750 -24.41 8.68 8.51
CA LYS A 750 -25.73 8.04 8.58
C LYS A 750 -26.47 8.34 9.90
N ILE A 751 -25.75 8.69 10.96
CA ILE A 751 -26.34 9.12 12.23
C ILE A 751 -26.76 10.58 12.10
N GLN A 752 -28.07 10.84 12.02
CA GLN A 752 -28.62 12.18 11.78
C GLN A 752 -28.45 13.14 12.97
N ASP A 753 -28.56 12.63 14.20
CA ASP A 753 -28.40 13.45 15.40
C ASP A 753 -26.90 13.70 15.67
N PRO A 754 -26.43 14.97 15.66
CA PRO A 754 -25.01 15.29 15.82
C PRO A 754 -24.47 14.95 17.22
N THR A 755 -25.33 14.93 18.24
CA THR A 755 -24.94 14.56 19.61
C THR A 755 -24.69 13.07 19.68
N VAL A 756 -25.59 12.25 19.12
CA VAL A 756 -25.42 10.79 19.05
C VAL A 756 -24.20 10.44 18.21
N GLN A 757 -24.03 11.11 17.06
CA GLN A 757 -22.86 10.89 16.20
C GLN A 757 -21.55 11.18 16.95
N GLN A 758 -21.48 12.28 17.70
CA GLN A 758 -20.29 12.61 18.48
C GLN A 758 -20.02 11.58 19.58
N ILE A 759 -21.07 11.13 20.29
CA ILE A 759 -20.94 10.05 21.29
C ILE A 759 -20.33 8.81 20.65
N VAL A 760 -20.84 8.37 19.50
CA VAL A 760 -20.33 7.18 18.81
C VAL A 760 -18.88 7.35 18.38
N ARG A 761 -18.47 8.54 17.92
CA ARG A 761 -17.05 8.81 17.56
C ARG A 761 -16.09 8.73 18.74
N ASP A 762 -16.58 9.04 19.93
CA ASP A 762 -15.80 9.01 21.17
C ASP A 762 -15.80 7.62 21.83
N LEU A 763 -16.58 6.66 21.30
CA LEU A 763 -16.58 5.29 21.78
C LEU A 763 -15.32 4.51 21.35
N PRO A 764 -15.02 3.39 22.03
CA PRO A 764 -13.91 2.55 21.64
C PRO A 764 -14.12 1.92 20.26
N SER A 765 -13.01 1.52 19.64
CA SER A 765 -12.99 1.16 18.22
C SER A 765 -13.82 -0.08 17.82
N HIS A 766 -14.27 -0.90 18.77
CA HIS A 766 -15.19 -2.02 18.52
C HIS A 766 -16.64 -1.55 18.28
N CYS A 767 -16.97 -0.30 18.65
CA CYS A 767 -18.26 0.33 18.41
C CYS A 767 -18.37 1.03 17.04
N HIS A 768 -17.31 1.01 16.23
CA HIS A 768 -17.27 1.69 14.92
C HIS A 768 -17.51 0.73 13.74
N ASN A 769 -18.16 -0.40 13.98
CA ASN A 769 -18.56 -1.33 12.92
C ASN A 769 -19.97 -0.98 12.41
N ASP A 770 -20.30 -1.45 11.21
CA ASP A 770 -21.58 -1.14 10.56
C ASP A 770 -22.79 -1.54 11.42
N GLU A 771 -22.74 -2.68 12.12
CA GLU A 771 -23.84 -3.16 12.95
C GLU A 771 -24.07 -2.27 14.18
N ALA A 772 -22.99 -1.82 14.81
CA ALA A 772 -23.05 -0.91 15.94
C ALA A 772 -23.61 0.45 15.50
N ILE A 773 -23.15 1.00 14.37
CA ILE A 773 -23.66 2.28 13.83
C ILE A 773 -25.16 2.18 13.52
N GLU A 774 -25.59 1.06 12.94
CA GLU A 774 -27.00 0.75 12.67
C GLU A 774 -27.86 0.61 13.95
N PHE A 775 -27.26 0.21 15.08
CA PHE A 775 -27.92 0.25 16.37
C PHE A 775 -28.00 1.68 16.92
N PHE A 776 -26.88 2.41 16.96
CA PHE A 776 -26.80 3.75 17.54
C PHE A 776 -27.67 4.78 16.82
N LYS A 777 -27.88 4.65 15.50
CA LYS A 777 -28.81 5.53 14.77
C LYS A 777 -30.26 5.44 15.25
N THR A 778 -30.62 4.39 15.99
CA THR A 778 -31.97 4.21 16.56
C THR A 778 -32.13 4.85 17.94
N LEU A 779 -31.06 5.42 18.49
CA LEU A 779 -31.04 6.02 19.82
C LEU A 779 -31.22 7.53 19.76
N ASN A 780 -31.86 8.09 20.78
CA ASN A 780 -31.79 9.52 21.07
C ASN A 780 -30.54 9.86 21.92
N PRO A 781 -30.19 11.15 22.11
CA PRO A 781 -29.00 11.54 22.88
C PRO A 781 -28.93 11.00 24.32
N GLU A 782 -30.06 10.91 25.02
CA GLU A 782 -30.11 10.42 26.41
C GLU A 782 -29.89 8.91 26.47
N GLU A 783 -30.50 8.16 25.54
CA GLU A 783 -30.30 6.72 25.38
C GLU A 783 -28.85 6.41 25.00
N ALA A 784 -28.29 7.14 24.03
CA ALA A 784 -26.92 6.97 23.58
C ALA A 784 -25.90 7.24 24.70
N ALA A 785 -26.13 8.28 25.51
CA ALA A 785 -25.30 8.56 26.67
C ALA A 785 -25.35 7.43 27.70
N LYS A 786 -26.54 6.87 27.99
CA LYS A 786 -26.67 5.72 28.89
C LYS A 786 -25.92 4.48 28.38
N VAL A 787 -26.02 4.19 27.08
CA VAL A 787 -25.29 3.08 26.45
C VAL A 787 -23.78 3.34 26.53
N ALA A 788 -23.32 4.56 26.29
CA ALA A 788 -21.91 4.92 26.41
C ALA A 788 -21.38 4.73 27.84
N SER A 789 -22.12 5.19 28.85
CA SER A 789 -21.79 4.94 30.26
C SER A 789 -21.72 3.45 30.55
N TYR A 790 -22.70 2.66 30.08
CA TYR A 790 -22.71 1.22 30.25
C TYR A 790 -21.49 0.52 29.65
N LEU A 791 -21.14 0.83 28.39
CA LEU A 791 -19.97 0.27 27.70
C LEU A 791 -18.63 0.69 28.33
N SER A 792 -18.63 1.73 29.16
CA SER A 792 -17.43 2.15 29.89
C SER A 792 -17.18 1.34 31.17
N LEU A 793 -18.18 0.60 31.67
CA LEU A 793 -18.08 -0.19 32.90
C LEU A 793 -17.56 -1.60 32.63
N GLU A 794 -18.00 -2.19 31.52
CA GLU A 794 -17.65 -3.54 31.11
C GLU A 794 -17.58 -3.60 29.58
N TYR A 795 -16.61 -4.36 29.07
CA TYR A 795 -16.49 -4.58 27.63
C TYR A 795 -17.66 -5.41 27.11
N ARG A 796 -18.37 -4.89 26.10
CA ARG A 796 -19.44 -5.60 25.39
C ARG A 796 -19.54 -5.16 23.94
N GLU A 797 -19.70 -6.11 23.04
CA GLU A 797 -19.94 -5.81 21.63
C GLU A 797 -21.43 -5.51 21.37
N ILE A 798 -21.68 -4.47 20.59
CA ILE A 798 -23.01 -4.14 20.05
C ILE A 798 -23.05 -4.66 18.60
N ASN A 799 -24.05 -5.48 18.31
CA ASN A 799 -24.21 -6.14 17.00
C ASN A 799 -25.70 -6.25 16.63
N LYS A 800 -26.02 -6.83 15.47
CA LYS A 800 -27.40 -6.98 14.97
C LYS A 800 -28.34 -7.73 15.92
N SER A 801 -27.81 -8.58 16.79
CA SER A 801 -28.60 -9.35 17.77
C SER A 801 -28.85 -8.59 19.08
N THR A 802 -28.26 -7.42 19.27
CA THR A 802 -28.47 -6.59 20.45
C THR A 802 -29.87 -5.96 20.41
N ASP A 803 -30.77 -6.46 21.26
CA ASP A 803 -32.11 -5.90 21.40
C ASP A 803 -32.08 -4.60 22.22
N LYS A 804 -32.51 -3.49 21.60
CA LYS A 804 -32.52 -2.15 22.22
C LYS A 804 -33.30 -2.14 23.53
N LYS A 805 -34.46 -2.80 23.57
CA LYS A 805 -35.36 -2.78 24.72
C LYS A 805 -34.74 -3.52 25.90
N THR A 806 -34.25 -4.73 25.67
CA THR A 806 -33.55 -5.55 26.66
C THR A 806 -32.31 -4.82 27.20
N LEU A 807 -31.51 -4.20 26.32
CA LEU A 807 -30.33 -3.45 26.74
C LEU A 807 -30.69 -2.28 27.65
N LEU A 808 -31.59 -1.39 27.21
CA LEU A 808 -31.93 -0.15 27.92
C LEU A 808 -32.76 -0.38 29.20
N GLU A 809 -33.67 -1.35 29.19
CA GLU A 809 -34.62 -1.57 30.29
C GLU A 809 -34.17 -2.65 31.29
N GLN A 810 -33.25 -3.55 30.91
CA GLN A 810 -32.83 -4.67 31.77
C GLN A 810 -31.33 -4.69 32.03
N ASP A 811 -30.50 -4.75 31.00
CA ASP A 811 -29.06 -4.96 31.17
C ASP A 811 -28.35 -3.75 31.79
N ILE A 812 -28.63 -2.53 31.28
CA ILE A 812 -28.04 -1.29 31.83
C ILE A 812 -28.47 -1.08 33.29
N PRO A 813 -29.78 -1.09 33.64
CA PRO A 813 -30.19 -0.85 35.02
C PRO A 813 -29.63 -1.90 35.99
N LYS A 814 -29.57 -3.17 35.55
CA LYS A 814 -29.00 -4.26 36.34
C LYS A 814 -27.52 -4.01 36.67
N LEU A 815 -26.70 -3.68 35.68
CA LEU A 815 -25.27 -3.45 35.90
C LEU A 815 -25.04 -2.17 36.73
N PHE A 816 -25.77 -1.09 36.46
CA PHE A 816 -25.67 0.14 37.24
C PHE A 816 -25.97 -0.12 38.72
N LYS A 817 -27.04 -0.85 39.00
CA LYS A 817 -27.41 -1.22 40.37
C LYS A 817 -26.32 -2.06 41.03
N GLU A 818 -25.80 -3.07 40.34
CA GLU A 818 -24.73 -3.95 40.86
C GLU A 818 -23.51 -3.13 41.27
N VAL A 819 -23.02 -2.26 40.38
CA VAL A 819 -21.85 -1.42 40.61
C VAL A 819 -22.07 -0.38 41.72
N ASN A 820 -23.22 0.29 41.72
CA ASN A 820 -23.55 1.33 42.72
C ASN A 820 -23.79 0.73 44.11
N THR A 821 -24.36 -0.48 44.18
CA THR A 821 -24.58 -1.20 45.44
C THR A 821 -23.27 -1.53 46.15
N LEU A 822 -22.18 -1.78 45.42
CA LEU A 822 -20.85 -1.97 46.02
C LEU A 822 -20.40 -0.74 46.82
N LEU A 823 -20.60 0.47 46.27
CA LEU A 823 -20.25 1.70 46.96
C LEU A 823 -21.21 1.96 48.15
N LEU A 824 -22.51 1.74 47.97
CA LEU A 824 -23.50 1.92 49.05
C LEU A 824 -23.23 0.99 50.23
N SER A 825 -22.96 -0.28 49.96
CA SER A 825 -22.68 -1.27 51.00
C SER A 825 -21.45 -0.88 51.79
N LYS A 826 -20.39 -0.41 51.10
CA LYS A 826 -19.17 0.07 51.73
C LYS A 826 -19.40 1.33 52.57
N LEU A 827 -20.16 2.30 52.07
CA LEU A 827 -20.50 3.51 52.83
C LEU A 827 -21.36 3.20 54.07
N LYS A 828 -22.23 2.19 53.99
CA LYS A 828 -23.01 1.69 55.12
C LYS A 828 -22.12 1.00 56.16
N GLU A 829 -21.21 0.13 55.74
CA GLU A 829 -20.21 -0.52 56.62
C GLU A 829 -19.33 0.51 57.34
N GLU A 830 -18.98 1.61 56.66
CA GLU A 830 -18.19 2.71 57.22
C GLU A 830 -19.02 3.68 58.11
N ASN A 831 -20.33 3.47 58.26
CA ASN A 831 -21.27 4.40 58.91
C ASN A 831 -21.22 5.83 58.32
N ALA A 832 -20.92 5.96 57.03
CA ALA A 832 -20.75 7.25 56.36
C ALA A 832 -22.06 7.87 55.82
N ILE A 833 -23.14 7.09 55.77
CA ILE A 833 -24.49 7.49 55.36
C ILE A 833 -25.53 6.89 56.30
N ASP A 834 -26.64 7.59 56.53
CA ASP A 834 -27.74 7.08 57.36
C ASP A 834 -28.64 6.07 56.61
N GLU A 835 -29.42 5.28 57.35
CA GLU A 835 -30.25 4.21 56.78
C GLU A 835 -31.32 4.74 55.81
N LYS A 836 -31.89 5.92 56.08
CA LYS A 836 -32.93 6.54 55.25
C LYS A 836 -32.37 6.97 53.89
N ILE A 837 -31.19 7.56 53.88
CA ILE A 837 -30.44 7.93 52.68
C ILE A 837 -29.99 6.68 51.93
N HIS A 838 -29.52 5.66 52.64
CA HIS A 838 -29.14 4.38 52.04
C HIS A 838 -30.31 3.72 51.30
N GLU A 839 -31.50 3.64 51.89
CA GLU A 839 -32.70 3.11 51.23
C GLU A 839 -33.10 3.92 49.99
N LYS A 840 -33.13 5.26 50.10
CA LYS A 840 -33.47 6.14 48.96
C LYS A 840 -32.47 6.01 47.81
N LEU A 841 -31.17 5.97 48.10
CA LEU A 841 -30.14 5.80 47.07
C LEU A 841 -30.15 4.38 46.48
N SER A 842 -30.49 3.36 47.27
CA SER A 842 -30.66 1.99 46.78
C SER A 842 -31.79 1.87 45.75
N GLN A 843 -32.85 2.67 45.87
CA GLN A 843 -33.95 2.76 44.90
C GLN A 843 -33.57 3.51 43.62
N LEU A 844 -32.53 4.34 43.65
CA LEU A 844 -32.04 5.11 42.51
C LEU A 844 -30.79 4.48 41.85
N ALA A 845 -30.22 3.45 42.47
CA ALA A 845 -28.95 2.85 42.07
C ALA A 845 -28.96 2.24 40.66
N ASP A 846 -30.12 1.83 40.15
CA ASP A 846 -30.33 1.31 38.80
C ASP A 846 -30.52 2.40 37.73
N LYS A 847 -30.75 3.65 38.15
CA LYS A 847 -31.09 4.79 37.27
C LYS A 847 -29.96 5.78 37.11
N ILE A 848 -29.01 5.83 38.05
CA ILE A 848 -27.90 6.77 38.06
C ILE A 848 -26.63 6.09 37.49
N PRO A 849 -26.00 6.66 36.45
CA PRO A 849 -24.72 6.16 35.93
C PRO A 849 -23.63 6.12 37.03
N PRO A 850 -22.83 5.04 37.13
CA PRO A 850 -21.85 4.90 38.20
C PRO A 850 -20.79 6.01 38.29
N GLU A 851 -20.45 6.66 37.17
CA GLU A 851 -19.54 7.81 37.16
C GLU A 851 -20.12 9.05 37.87
N HIS A 852 -21.44 9.12 38.01
CA HIS A 852 -22.13 10.16 38.79
C HIS A 852 -22.43 9.69 40.21
N PHE A 853 -22.40 8.39 40.47
CA PHE A 853 -22.69 7.79 41.77
C PHE A 853 -21.41 7.67 42.62
N THR A 854 -20.87 8.83 43.04
CA THR A 854 -19.59 8.93 43.77
C THR A 854 -19.78 9.37 45.22
N ARG A 855 -18.78 9.15 46.09
CA ARG A 855 -18.83 9.62 47.50
C ARG A 855 -19.15 11.12 47.62
N ASN A 856 -18.56 11.95 46.77
CA ASN A 856 -18.78 13.41 46.81
C ASN A 856 -20.20 13.79 46.41
N ASN A 857 -20.73 13.17 45.35
CA ASN A 857 -22.09 13.43 44.90
C ASN A 857 -23.11 12.89 45.90
N ILE A 858 -22.87 11.70 46.46
CA ILE A 858 -23.68 11.13 47.53
C ILE A 858 -23.72 12.07 48.74
N LYS A 859 -22.56 12.59 49.18
CA LYS A 859 -22.51 13.60 50.26
C LYS A 859 -23.32 14.85 49.93
N LYS A 860 -23.20 15.37 48.71
CA LYS A 860 -23.95 16.55 48.23
C LYS A 860 -25.46 16.29 48.21
N TRP A 861 -25.90 15.14 47.71
CA TRP A 861 -27.31 14.76 47.66
C TRP A 861 -27.89 14.48 49.04
N SER A 862 -27.09 13.93 49.95
CA SER A 862 -27.47 13.66 51.34
C SER A 862 -27.78 14.94 52.12
N ALA A 863 -27.27 16.11 51.69
CA ALA A 863 -27.62 17.41 52.27
C ALA A 863 -29.07 17.85 51.96
N THR A 864 -29.73 17.26 50.96
CA THR A 864 -31.15 17.50 50.63
C THR A 864 -31.91 16.18 50.44
N PRO A 865 -32.18 15.41 51.52
CA PRO A 865 -32.78 14.07 51.46
C PRO A 865 -34.15 14.02 50.78
N GLU A 866 -34.90 15.13 50.83
CA GLU A 866 -36.23 15.29 50.21
C GLU A 866 -36.17 15.22 48.68
N LYS A 867 -35.01 15.55 48.08
CA LYS A 867 -34.82 15.55 46.63
C LYS A 867 -34.37 14.20 46.04
N LEU A 868 -34.07 13.23 46.90
CA LEU A 868 -33.69 11.86 46.49
C LEU A 868 -34.94 11.05 46.11
N GLU A 869 -35.57 11.43 45.01
CA GLU A 869 -36.74 10.78 44.43
C GLU A 869 -36.58 10.68 42.91
N GLU A 870 -37.22 9.69 42.30
CA GLU A 870 -37.11 9.44 40.86
C GLU A 870 -37.60 10.62 40.00
N SER A 871 -38.63 11.34 40.47
CA SER A 871 -39.15 12.57 39.85
C SER A 871 -38.08 13.66 39.68
N ASN A 872 -37.02 13.63 40.50
CA ASN A 872 -35.92 14.60 40.49
C ASN A 872 -34.63 14.06 39.85
N LEU A 873 -34.65 12.89 39.20
CA LEU A 873 -33.45 12.24 38.64
C LEU A 873 -32.67 13.15 37.68
N ASN A 874 -33.37 13.86 36.80
CA ASN A 874 -32.75 14.81 35.87
C ASN A 874 -32.10 16.01 36.59
N GLU A 875 -32.68 16.48 37.70
CA GLU A 875 -32.05 17.52 38.53
C GLU A 875 -30.84 16.99 39.28
N LEU A 876 -30.90 15.75 39.79
CA LEU A 876 -29.78 15.10 40.47
C LEU A 876 -28.58 14.95 39.53
N ILE A 877 -28.79 14.46 38.30
CA ILE A 877 -27.73 14.33 37.29
C ILE A 877 -27.20 15.71 36.88
N LYS A 878 -28.07 16.70 36.62
CA LYS A 878 -27.64 18.08 36.29
C LYS A 878 -26.91 18.78 37.44
N SER A 879 -27.24 18.47 38.70
CA SER A 879 -26.58 19.04 39.89
C SER A 879 -25.14 18.59 40.06
N VAL A 880 -24.75 17.50 39.38
CA VAL A 880 -23.38 16.98 39.31
C VAL A 880 -22.62 17.58 38.13
N GLN A 881 -23.33 17.96 37.06
CA GLN A 881 -22.74 18.59 35.86
C GLN A 881 -22.36 20.07 36.06
N SER A 882 -22.83 20.71 37.14
CA SER A 882 -22.55 22.13 37.46
C SER A 882 -21.32 22.33 38.35
N THR A 883 -20.13 21.98 37.86
CA THR A 883 -18.94 22.76 38.23
C THR A 883 -18.96 24.07 37.45
N SER A 884 -19.51 25.09 38.10
CA SER A 884 -19.35 26.53 37.87
C SER A 884 -18.44 26.94 36.69
N PRO A 885 -19.00 27.60 35.64
CA PRO A 885 -18.21 28.36 34.65
C PRO A 885 -17.25 29.37 35.30
N GLN A 886 -17.52 29.81 36.52
CA GLN A 886 -16.68 30.72 37.30
C GLN A 886 -15.30 30.12 37.61
N ALA A 887 -15.17 28.81 37.87
CA ALA A 887 -13.88 28.20 38.19
C ALA A 887 -12.95 28.10 36.96
N VAL A 888 -13.53 27.89 35.77
CA VAL A 888 -12.79 27.91 34.49
C VAL A 888 -12.45 29.35 34.07
N ILE A 889 -13.32 30.31 34.39
CA ILE A 889 -13.06 31.75 34.19
C ILE A 889 -11.99 32.25 35.16
N GLU A 890 -11.99 31.83 36.44
CA GLU A 890 -10.96 32.15 37.43
C GLU A 890 -9.63 31.46 37.14
N PHE A 891 -9.65 30.21 36.67
CA PHE A 891 -8.45 29.53 36.17
C PHE A 891 -7.87 30.22 34.92
N ARG A 892 -8.73 30.71 34.00
CA ARG A 892 -8.28 31.55 32.87
C ARG A 892 -7.77 32.93 33.29
N LYS A 893 -8.35 33.54 34.34
CA LYS A 893 -7.90 34.81 34.91
C LYS A 893 -6.53 34.65 35.58
N ALA A 894 -6.36 33.61 36.40
CA ALA A 894 -5.08 33.26 37.01
C ALA A 894 -4.02 32.89 35.98
N MET A 895 -4.39 32.17 34.90
CA MET A 895 -3.49 31.88 33.78
C MET A 895 -3.18 33.10 32.90
N GLY A 896 -4.05 34.12 32.88
CA GLY A 896 -3.81 35.41 32.24
C GLY A 896 -2.84 36.29 33.04
N GLU A 897 -2.96 36.27 34.37
CA GLU A 897 -2.05 36.94 35.31
C GLU A 897 -0.65 36.31 35.31
N ILE A 898 -0.55 34.98 35.17
CA ILE A 898 0.74 34.26 35.00
C ILE A 898 1.39 34.56 33.63
N ARG A 899 0.62 34.95 32.61
CA ARG A 899 1.10 35.27 31.25
C ARG A 899 1.49 36.75 31.04
N GLY A 900 1.33 37.62 32.03
CA GLY A 900 1.82 39.01 31.97
C GLY A 900 1.17 39.91 30.91
N ASN A 901 -0.04 39.62 30.45
CA ASN A 901 -0.76 40.51 29.52
C ASN A 901 -1.61 41.53 30.30
N HIS A 902 -1.03 42.68 30.61
CA HIS A 902 -1.79 43.87 31.01
C HIS A 902 -2.24 44.64 29.75
N GLU A 903 -3.48 44.46 29.31
CA GLU A 903 -4.15 45.48 28.50
C GLU A 903 -4.81 46.51 29.43
N PRO A 904 -4.57 47.82 29.23
CA PRO A 904 -5.23 48.86 30.02
C PRO A 904 -6.71 48.98 29.62
N PRO A 905 -7.61 49.42 30.53
CA PRO A 905 -9.03 49.55 30.24
C PRO A 905 -9.25 50.63 29.17
N ARG A 906 -9.93 50.29 28.08
CA ARG A 906 -10.48 51.28 27.15
C ARG A 906 -11.80 51.80 27.71
N ASP A 907 -11.82 53.09 28.03
CA ASP A 907 -13.03 53.84 28.37
C ASP A 907 -14.04 53.84 27.22
N ASN A 908 -15.29 53.57 27.57
CA ASN A 908 -16.46 53.78 26.71
C ASN A 908 -16.81 55.27 26.69
N LEU A 909 -16.47 55.94 25.59
CA LEU A 909 -17.10 57.16 25.07
C LEU A 909 -17.34 56.85 23.59
N GLY A 910 -18.55 56.76 23.04
CA GLY A 910 -19.67 57.67 23.17
C GLY A 910 -20.01 58.17 21.76
N GLN A 911 -21.15 57.71 21.22
CA GLN A 911 -22.01 58.32 20.19
C GLN A 911 -21.47 58.79 18.82
N LYS A 912 -22.20 58.34 17.77
CA LYS A 912 -22.56 59.02 16.49
C LYS A 912 -21.38 59.45 15.60
N ILE A 913 -21.28 59.06 14.33
CA ILE A 913 -22.24 59.06 13.20
C ILE A 913 -21.93 57.86 12.30
#